data_AF-A0A815L854-F1
#
_entry.id   AF-A0A815L854-F1
#
_cell.length_a   1.000
_cell.length_b   1.000
_cell.length_c   1.000
_cell.angle_alpha   90.00
_cell.angle_beta   90.00
_cell.angle_gamma   90.00
#
_symmetry.space_group_name_H-M   'P 1'
#
loop_
_entity.id
_entity.type
_entity.pdbx_description
1 polymer ?
#
loop_
_entity_poly.entity_id
_entity_poly.type
_entity_poly.pdbx_seq_one_letter_code
_entity_poly.pdbx_strand_id
1 'polypeptide(L)'
;MFSVKALSFNQPKFCSNATWNPNATTFANQTTVGSSPWGVFVNTNNSIYAADYANSRIQVWNNNNSNPTATIYGNLSSPNSVFVMTNGDIYVDNGNNHRVDKFTGNTNISVSVMNVNERCLGLFVDINDTLYCSMPDYKQVIKKWLNDNTNTSTIAAGTGATGSAPDTFNGPQGIFVNINFDLYVADSNNDRIQLFHSGQLNGTTVAGNGSTNFTILLNHPTGILLDADNYLFIVDSGHNRIVGSGPNGFQCLFGCSQVASSASNQLSGPQTLSFDSYGNMYVADQNNNRIQKFDLLTNCSATTTTTTTTTTTTTTTTTTTTTTTTTTTTTTTTTTTTTTTTTVTQYINQKCFSPAVTLIPDASILSSPLQFRRSQDFSIGSIIKLYCNLSLSIKTEWTIQNCTSSCSYQIQIDSTIQTTFSELYIPARALPYGLYELNLTVTMIDYPLLITSSSVYVKIIPSGIIVNLVQLGTPMIESGHEQDLKLDPGIYSVDPDAYEFNASEWKYEYYCRIYGLYMFPKLNGSLLPIDNSTIDPLNPSCLSNRTDNQTGWKYSNSIKSSLTILSRSLQSNRTYQFMVYMENRLNPSIQATGYLLVQVEDIYSPVIAVGCVISTMCVSNTEFQLVNPTTQVALFSICIGNCTTLQNIIWNVYQGSSNSSSNVTQWILFNQMNIYENIWFFGRNTSNFTSTNQLFLNNPLIELWRFEVVYNFTFETSVSSLNFIINQPPYNGSCSMNPLNGTTSTLFTIECPNWYDENGIQDYSLYIWTTDQRERMMIAFSSVSTFQVYLPTGLSHTIMYIRDTLGCTAEFNMSSINVTTDFDTINHLINNIQSSTNNPLIQILSGGNQNLVGQVIVSVSQQFNQMNNESIDNAVSNGIPAASISISSLGSQTSQGISTPMNDSALIEYKKQLNSLANVRDQLVNYLVDLQVSDSNSLKLQSLSLAQLSGSTNQLTRTVLMLVSNKCYQLSLTLRSMATSIAYEDVQIIASQLIQCATNILSAVNGPLQERTLVLDLDLSLATAFPTDYDTDIDSEWSNPNLFANGNDFSWKTIEQSRNTYYQKQLATTISNQMNELKSLLTSTLSVHINIGQNLTINTPSSFMSLETISIKSLSNKQIQQVGNAQINMPEHFNSNISDNSAVMLRSIMEPLAAYGSSKSQSANTNVSTSISLSVVDRNGNEVTIKTD
;
A
#
# COMPACT_ATOMS: atom_id res chain seq x y z
N MET A 1 -9.99 8.87 -0.36
CA MET A 1 -8.73 8.11 -0.21
C MET A 1 -7.69 8.64 -1.17
N PHE A 2 -6.59 9.20 -0.68
CA PHE A 2 -5.36 9.31 -1.48
C PHE A 2 -4.83 7.88 -1.63
N SER A 3 -4.90 7.32 -2.83
CA SER A 3 -4.20 6.08 -3.15
C SER A 3 -2.71 6.35 -2.98
N VAL A 4 -2.06 5.68 -2.02
CA VAL A 4 -0.60 5.65 -1.96
C VAL A 4 -0.15 4.81 -3.14
N LYS A 5 0.23 5.47 -4.24
CA LYS A 5 0.77 4.80 -5.42
C LYS A 5 2.02 4.01 -5.03
N ALA A 6 2.08 2.76 -5.48
CA ALA A 6 3.23 1.88 -5.24
C ALA A 6 4.51 2.43 -5.92
N LEU A 7 5.66 2.30 -5.25
CA LEU A 7 6.95 2.69 -5.80
C LEU A 7 7.34 1.81 -6.99
N SER A 8 7.94 2.41 -8.01
CA SER A 8 8.39 1.71 -9.23
C SER A 8 9.84 1.21 -9.17
N PHE A 9 10.54 1.48 -8.08
CA PHE A 9 11.97 1.19 -7.89
C PHE A 9 12.20 0.56 -6.52
N ASN A 10 13.28 -0.23 -6.38
CA ASN A 10 13.65 -0.82 -5.10
C ASN A 10 14.37 0.22 -4.22
N GLN A 11 13.90 0.36 -2.98
CA GLN A 11 14.63 1.00 -1.88
C GLN A 11 14.78 -0.02 -0.75
N PRO A 12 15.72 -0.98 -0.85
CA PRO A 12 16.02 -1.87 0.26
C PRO A 12 16.44 -1.04 1.48
N LYS A 13 16.18 -1.55 2.69
CA LYS A 13 16.64 -0.91 3.93
C LYS A 13 17.95 -1.54 4.37
N PHE A 14 19.00 -0.74 4.54
CA PHE A 14 20.31 -1.24 4.97
C PHE A 14 20.62 -0.91 6.43
N CYS A 15 21.05 -1.91 7.18
CA CYS A 15 21.65 -1.72 8.50
C CYS A 15 22.99 -0.95 8.35
N SER A 16 23.41 -0.20 9.37
CA SER A 16 24.66 0.59 9.34
C SER A 16 25.95 -0.23 9.11
N ASN A 17 25.90 -1.55 9.32
CA ASN A 17 26.98 -2.49 9.09
C ASN A 17 26.71 -3.41 7.88
N ALA A 18 25.80 -3.04 6.98
CA ALA A 18 25.55 -3.78 5.76
C ALA A 18 26.87 -3.95 4.98
N THR A 19 27.21 -5.21 4.69
CA THR A 19 28.38 -5.55 3.90
C THR A 19 27.96 -6.33 2.68
N TRP A 20 28.62 -6.02 1.58
CA TRP A 20 28.48 -6.73 0.33
C TRP A 20 29.76 -7.48 0.04
N ASN A 21 29.65 -8.45 -0.86
CA ASN A 21 30.78 -9.21 -1.32
C ASN A 21 31.77 -8.24 -1.96
N PRO A 22 33.01 -8.13 -1.46
CA PRO A 22 33.98 -7.21 -2.03
C PRO A 22 34.34 -7.59 -3.47
N ASN A 23 34.10 -8.85 -3.87
CA ASN A 23 34.24 -9.31 -5.25
C ASN A 23 32.86 -9.38 -5.92
N ALA A 24 32.62 -8.51 -6.90
CA ALA A 24 31.45 -8.61 -7.76
C ALA A 24 31.53 -9.80 -8.71
N THR A 25 30.36 -10.32 -9.03
CA THR A 25 30.15 -11.26 -10.14
C THR A 25 29.75 -10.48 -11.39
N THR A 26 30.34 -10.82 -12.53
CA THR A 26 29.94 -10.23 -13.82
C THR A 26 28.56 -10.77 -14.19
N PHE A 27 27.53 -9.95 -14.02
CA PHE A 27 26.14 -10.30 -14.34
C PHE A 27 25.90 -10.32 -15.86
N ALA A 28 26.36 -9.27 -16.54
CA ALA A 28 26.32 -9.15 -17.99
C ALA A 28 27.67 -8.64 -18.48
N ASN A 29 28.16 -9.14 -19.61
CA ASN A 29 29.43 -8.74 -20.20
C ASN A 29 29.19 -8.15 -21.59
N GLN A 30 30.28 -7.81 -22.29
CA GLN A 30 30.21 -7.16 -23.60
C GLN A 30 29.38 -7.94 -24.65
N THR A 31 29.29 -9.27 -24.55
CA THR A 31 28.51 -10.06 -25.52
C THR A 31 27.01 -9.96 -25.28
N THR A 32 26.58 -9.67 -24.05
CA THR A 32 25.15 -9.56 -23.69
C THR A 32 24.66 -8.13 -23.69
N VAL A 33 25.39 -7.20 -23.07
CA VAL A 33 24.97 -5.79 -22.92
C VAL A 33 25.65 -4.82 -23.90
N GLY A 34 26.48 -5.33 -24.80
CA GLY A 34 27.23 -4.51 -25.75
C GLY A 34 28.39 -3.74 -25.09
N SER A 35 29.00 -2.84 -25.86
CA SER A 35 30.05 -1.95 -25.35
C SER A 35 29.48 -0.70 -24.70
N SER A 36 30.09 -0.27 -23.60
CA SER A 36 29.73 0.92 -22.83
C SER A 36 28.28 0.92 -22.32
N PRO A 37 27.88 0.02 -21.41
CA PRO A 37 26.58 0.11 -20.75
C PRO A 37 26.52 1.38 -19.90
N TRP A 38 25.60 2.29 -20.20
CA TRP A 38 25.40 3.54 -19.45
C TRP A 38 24.34 3.39 -18.35
N GLY A 39 23.24 2.72 -18.66
CA GLY A 39 22.07 2.62 -17.78
C GLY A 39 21.80 1.18 -17.35
N VAL A 40 21.59 0.96 -16.05
CA VAL A 40 20.97 -0.24 -15.48
C VAL A 40 19.87 0.17 -14.52
N PHE A 41 18.72 -0.48 -14.62
CA PHE A 41 17.58 -0.29 -13.73
C PHE A 41 17.01 -1.64 -13.32
N VAL A 42 16.74 -1.82 -12.03
CA VAL A 42 16.09 -3.01 -11.49
C VAL A 42 14.75 -2.59 -10.90
N ASN A 43 13.67 -3.15 -11.45
CA ASN A 43 12.31 -2.83 -10.99
C ASN A 43 11.95 -3.62 -9.71
N THR A 44 10.78 -3.35 -9.15
CA THR A 44 10.28 -4.01 -7.92
C THR A 44 10.06 -5.52 -8.06
N ASN A 45 10.02 -6.04 -9.29
CA ASN A 45 9.93 -7.48 -9.56
C ASN A 45 11.30 -8.14 -9.76
N ASN A 46 12.39 -7.41 -9.48
CA ASN A 46 13.78 -7.80 -9.75
C ASN A 46 14.09 -8.09 -11.23
N SER A 47 13.26 -7.60 -12.15
CA SER A 47 13.62 -7.58 -13.57
C SER A 47 14.66 -6.51 -13.81
N ILE A 48 15.74 -6.86 -14.50
CA ILE A 48 16.88 -6.00 -14.78
C ILE A 48 16.75 -5.50 -16.21
N TYR A 49 16.93 -4.20 -16.40
CA TYR A 49 16.88 -3.51 -17.68
C TYR A 49 18.20 -2.79 -17.88
N ALA A 50 18.85 -3.03 -19.01
CA ALA A 50 20.09 -2.35 -19.36
C ALA A 50 19.99 -1.64 -20.70
N ALA A 51 20.41 -0.38 -20.73
CA ALA A 51 20.57 0.38 -21.95
C ALA A 51 21.85 -0.07 -22.66
N ASP A 52 21.69 -0.84 -23.74
CA ASP A 52 22.79 -1.26 -24.62
C ASP A 52 23.08 -0.11 -25.59
N TYR A 53 23.90 0.83 -25.13
CA TYR A 53 24.24 2.08 -25.81
C TYR A 53 24.77 1.83 -27.23
N ALA A 54 25.68 0.87 -27.41
CA ALA A 54 26.32 0.64 -28.70
C ALA A 54 25.39 -0.03 -29.72
N ASN A 55 24.54 -0.96 -29.27
CA ASN A 55 23.62 -1.67 -30.16
C ASN A 55 22.24 -1.00 -30.26
N SER A 56 22.05 0.16 -29.63
CA SER A 56 20.81 0.96 -29.67
C SER A 56 19.56 0.15 -29.33
N ARG A 57 19.60 -0.55 -28.19
CA ARG A 57 18.52 -1.44 -27.73
C ARG A 57 18.48 -1.50 -26.21
N ILE A 58 17.43 -2.10 -25.66
CA ILE A 58 17.31 -2.40 -24.22
C ILE A 58 17.37 -3.91 -24.03
N GLN A 59 18.23 -4.37 -23.13
CA GLN A 59 18.29 -5.77 -22.73
C GLN A 59 17.52 -5.99 -21.44
N VAL A 60 16.73 -7.06 -21.38
CA VAL A 60 15.83 -7.34 -20.25
C VAL A 60 16.06 -8.74 -19.69
N TRP A 61 16.25 -8.85 -18.38
CA TRP A 61 16.35 -10.10 -17.65
C TRP A 61 15.24 -10.18 -16.60
N ASN A 62 14.30 -11.10 -16.76
CA ASN A 62 13.21 -11.31 -15.80
C ASN A 62 13.57 -12.30 -14.67
N ASN A 63 14.80 -12.85 -14.67
CA ASN A 63 15.30 -13.84 -13.72
C ASN A 63 16.84 -13.69 -13.58
N ASN A 64 17.45 -14.32 -12.58
CA ASN A 64 18.91 -14.40 -12.38
C ASN A 64 19.67 -15.25 -13.44
N ASN A 65 19.15 -15.34 -14.66
CA ASN A 65 19.83 -16.03 -15.76
C ASN A 65 20.94 -15.14 -16.33
N SER A 66 22.02 -15.77 -16.79
CA SER A 66 23.17 -15.09 -17.42
C SER A 66 22.90 -14.55 -18.82
N ASN A 67 21.78 -14.95 -19.45
CA ASN A 67 21.36 -14.48 -20.78
C ASN A 67 20.09 -13.62 -20.71
N PRO A 68 19.97 -12.56 -21.54
CA PRO A 68 18.78 -11.72 -21.58
C PRO A 68 17.56 -12.52 -21.99
N THR A 69 16.46 -12.32 -21.27
CA THR A 69 15.15 -12.95 -21.53
C THR A 69 14.39 -12.27 -22.65
N ALA A 70 14.64 -10.99 -22.88
CA ALA A 70 14.09 -10.24 -24.00
C ALA A 70 15.07 -9.13 -24.43
N THR A 71 14.94 -8.71 -25.68
CA THR A 71 15.67 -7.58 -26.26
C THR A 71 14.65 -6.67 -26.95
N ILE A 72 14.62 -5.41 -26.55
CA ILE A 72 13.74 -4.38 -27.11
C ILE A 72 14.55 -3.54 -28.08
N TYR A 73 14.21 -3.61 -29.35
CA TYR A 73 14.97 -2.93 -30.41
C TYR A 73 14.51 -1.48 -30.57
N GLY A 74 13.20 -1.25 -30.75
CA GLY A 74 12.64 0.09 -30.95
C GLY A 74 13.32 0.92 -32.05
N ASN A 75 12.97 2.19 -32.17
CA ASN A 75 13.73 3.17 -32.97
C ASN A 75 14.64 3.99 -32.04
N LEU A 76 15.49 3.30 -31.28
CA LEU A 76 16.42 3.92 -30.34
C LEU A 76 17.73 4.30 -31.02
N SER A 77 18.38 5.34 -30.51
CA SER A 77 19.73 5.74 -30.92
C SER A 77 20.59 6.03 -29.69
N SER A 78 21.45 5.08 -29.36
CA SER A 78 22.39 5.18 -28.24
C SER A 78 21.77 5.60 -26.90
N PRO A 79 20.84 4.79 -26.34
CA PRO A 79 20.15 5.11 -25.11
C PRO A 79 21.11 5.14 -23.91
N ASN A 80 21.00 6.16 -23.06
CA ASN A 80 21.86 6.31 -21.88
C ASN A 80 21.17 5.85 -20.59
N SER A 81 19.88 6.20 -20.42
CA SER A 81 19.14 5.97 -19.19
C SER A 81 17.81 5.25 -19.47
N VAL A 82 17.38 4.44 -18.50
CA VAL A 82 16.15 3.66 -18.56
C VAL A 82 15.47 3.66 -17.19
N PHE A 83 14.15 3.77 -17.16
CA PHE A 83 13.33 3.66 -15.96
C PHE A 83 12.06 2.88 -16.28
N VAL A 84 11.62 2.01 -15.38
CA VAL A 84 10.44 1.17 -15.60
C VAL A 84 9.42 1.38 -14.48
N MET A 85 8.19 1.71 -14.85
CA MET A 85 7.09 1.91 -13.89
C MET A 85 6.47 0.57 -13.46
N THR A 86 5.75 0.55 -12.33
CA THR A 86 5.05 -0.65 -11.82
C THR A 86 4.01 -1.22 -12.78
N ASN A 87 3.44 -0.39 -13.66
CA ASN A 87 2.52 -0.81 -14.72
C ASN A 87 3.22 -1.50 -15.91
N GLY A 88 4.56 -1.57 -15.91
CA GLY A 88 5.36 -2.17 -16.98
C GLY A 88 5.75 -1.22 -18.11
N ASP A 89 5.41 0.07 -18.03
CA ASP A 89 5.87 1.07 -18.98
C ASP A 89 7.38 1.34 -18.82
N ILE A 90 8.10 1.31 -19.93
CA ILE A 90 9.55 1.52 -19.98
C ILE A 90 9.81 2.88 -20.61
N TYR A 91 10.42 3.78 -19.86
CA TYR A 91 10.86 5.09 -20.31
C TYR A 91 12.36 5.03 -20.57
N VAL A 92 12.78 5.45 -21.75
CA VAL A 92 14.18 5.41 -22.14
C VAL A 92 14.57 6.70 -22.84
N ASP A 93 15.76 7.18 -22.53
CA ASP A 93 16.43 8.19 -23.32
C ASP A 93 16.65 7.68 -24.74
N ASN A 94 16.20 8.42 -25.75
CA ASN A 94 16.50 8.13 -27.14
C ASN A 94 17.68 9.00 -27.60
N GLY A 95 18.77 8.94 -26.83
CA GLY A 95 20.07 9.61 -27.01
C GLY A 95 20.14 10.66 -28.13
N ASN A 96 20.56 10.24 -29.32
CA ASN A 96 20.82 11.17 -30.43
C ASN A 96 19.57 11.77 -31.09
N ASN A 97 18.39 11.22 -30.81
CA ASN A 97 17.12 11.73 -31.31
C ASN A 97 16.51 12.79 -30.38
N HIS A 98 17.18 13.14 -29.27
CA HIS A 98 16.80 14.24 -28.37
C HIS A 98 15.36 14.16 -27.88
N ARG A 99 14.94 12.98 -27.43
CA ARG A 99 13.62 12.75 -26.85
C ARG A 99 13.65 11.57 -25.88
N VAL A 100 12.63 11.47 -25.04
CA VAL A 100 12.35 10.29 -24.23
C VAL A 100 11.22 9.52 -24.88
N ASP A 101 11.46 8.24 -25.11
CA ASP A 101 10.49 7.31 -25.68
C ASP A 101 9.91 6.41 -24.57
N LYS A 102 8.59 6.21 -24.60
CA LYS A 102 7.87 5.24 -23.77
C LYS A 102 7.56 3.99 -24.60
N PHE A 103 7.87 2.82 -24.05
CA PHE A 103 7.46 1.52 -24.55
C PHE A 103 6.42 0.92 -23.60
N THR A 104 5.36 0.33 -24.14
CA THR A 104 4.36 -0.39 -23.34
C THR A 104 4.82 -1.84 -23.21
N GLY A 105 5.33 -2.21 -22.03
CA GLY A 105 5.94 -3.52 -21.80
C GLY A 105 7.16 -3.79 -22.68
N ASN A 106 7.49 -5.07 -22.90
CA ASN A 106 8.63 -5.50 -23.73
C ASN A 106 8.34 -5.48 -25.24
N THR A 107 7.47 -4.57 -25.71
CA THR A 107 7.14 -4.43 -27.13
C THR A 107 8.18 -3.60 -27.87
N ASN A 108 8.31 -3.77 -29.19
CA ASN A 108 9.21 -2.95 -30.02
C ASN A 108 8.57 -1.63 -30.47
N ILE A 109 7.39 -1.28 -29.94
CA ILE A 109 6.63 -0.08 -30.32
C ILE A 109 6.84 0.97 -29.23
N SER A 110 7.30 2.16 -29.63
CA SER A 110 7.46 3.30 -28.73
C SER A 110 6.70 4.53 -29.20
N VAL A 111 6.40 5.39 -28.24
CA VAL A 111 5.82 6.73 -28.45
C VAL A 111 6.72 7.75 -27.77
N SER A 112 7.01 8.87 -28.46
CA SER A 112 7.73 10.00 -27.83
C SER A 112 6.84 10.64 -26.78
N VAL A 113 7.33 10.74 -25.55
CA VAL A 113 6.59 11.33 -24.42
C VAL A 113 7.18 12.65 -23.96
N MET A 114 8.43 12.96 -24.30
CA MET A 114 9.09 14.20 -23.92
C MET A 114 10.14 14.57 -24.97
N ASN A 115 10.02 15.75 -25.57
CA ASN A 115 11.09 16.31 -26.40
C ASN A 115 12.10 17.00 -25.48
N VAL A 116 13.39 16.74 -25.71
CA VAL A 116 14.49 17.33 -24.95
C VAL A 116 15.48 17.97 -25.92
N ASN A 117 16.35 18.86 -25.45
CA ASN A 117 17.28 19.57 -26.33
C ASN A 117 18.66 18.91 -26.41
N GLU A 118 18.88 17.84 -25.65
CA GLU A 118 20.12 17.07 -25.62
C GLU A 118 19.83 15.62 -25.13
N ARG A 119 20.87 14.85 -24.79
CA ARG A 119 20.71 13.50 -24.23
C ARG A 119 20.26 13.57 -22.78
N CYS A 120 19.35 12.68 -22.40
CA CYS A 120 18.88 12.56 -21.03
C CYS A 120 19.75 11.59 -20.23
N LEU A 121 20.78 12.09 -19.55
CA LEU A 121 21.73 11.21 -18.84
C LEU A 121 21.16 10.60 -17.55
N GLY A 122 20.28 11.35 -16.87
CA GLY A 122 19.53 10.87 -15.70
C GLY A 122 18.04 10.95 -15.99
N LEU A 123 17.33 9.85 -15.80
CA LEU A 123 15.90 9.74 -16.05
C LEU A 123 15.20 9.07 -14.88
N PHE A 124 14.11 9.68 -14.42
CA PHE A 124 13.37 9.21 -13.24
C PHE A 124 11.89 9.57 -13.36
N VAL A 125 10.99 8.69 -12.92
CA VAL A 125 9.56 8.98 -12.82
C VAL A 125 9.14 8.90 -11.36
N ASP A 126 8.59 9.99 -10.83
CA ASP A 126 8.11 10.05 -9.44
C ASP A 126 6.72 9.38 -9.27
N ILE A 127 6.30 9.26 -8.01
CA ILE A 127 4.99 8.66 -7.66
C ILE A 127 3.79 9.47 -8.17
N ASN A 128 3.96 10.71 -8.65
CA ASN A 128 2.90 11.52 -9.25
C ASN A 128 2.85 11.42 -10.78
N ASP A 129 3.59 10.47 -11.36
CA ASP A 129 3.78 10.30 -12.80
C ASP A 129 4.43 11.54 -13.44
N THR A 130 5.35 12.19 -12.73
CA THR A 130 6.19 13.25 -13.31
C THR A 130 7.51 12.66 -13.76
N LEU A 131 7.80 12.81 -15.05
CA LEU A 131 9.06 12.39 -15.67
C LEU A 131 10.09 13.52 -15.54
N TYR A 132 11.25 13.20 -14.99
CA TYR A 132 12.40 14.09 -14.84
C TYR A 132 13.52 13.67 -15.77
N CYS A 133 14.22 14.66 -16.30
CA CYS A 133 15.34 14.47 -17.21
C CYS A 133 16.48 15.44 -16.87
N SER A 134 17.67 14.89 -16.64
CA SER A 134 18.89 15.69 -16.48
C SER A 134 19.55 16.00 -17.82
N MET A 135 19.85 17.28 -18.02
CA MET A 135 20.42 17.86 -19.23
C MET A 135 21.79 18.51 -18.90
N PRO A 136 22.89 17.76 -19.09
CA PRO A 136 24.24 18.20 -18.72
C PRO A 136 24.75 19.43 -19.45
N ASP A 137 24.51 19.56 -20.75
CA ASP A 137 24.98 20.68 -21.58
C ASP A 137 24.16 21.95 -21.33
N TYR A 138 22.86 21.79 -21.08
CA TYR A 138 21.94 22.88 -20.74
C TYR A 138 21.96 23.26 -19.25
N LYS A 139 22.72 22.54 -18.41
CA LYS A 139 22.90 22.83 -16.97
C LYS A 139 21.57 22.87 -16.20
N GLN A 140 20.65 21.97 -16.55
CA GLN A 140 19.29 21.95 -16.03
C GLN A 140 18.78 20.53 -15.80
N VAL A 141 17.83 20.40 -14.88
CA VAL A 141 16.93 19.24 -14.81
C VAL A 141 15.55 19.75 -15.18
N ILE A 142 14.93 19.14 -16.19
CA ILE A 142 13.57 19.46 -16.62
C ILE A 142 12.61 18.36 -16.20
N LYS A 143 11.33 18.71 -16.08
CA LYS A 143 10.26 17.79 -15.74
C LYS A 143 9.04 17.98 -16.63
N LYS A 144 8.31 16.89 -16.85
CA LYS A 144 7.02 16.89 -17.54
C LYS A 144 6.05 15.97 -16.81
N TRP A 145 4.82 16.44 -16.63
CA TRP A 145 3.77 15.59 -16.09
C TRP A 145 3.26 14.65 -17.20
N LEU A 146 3.27 13.34 -16.96
CA LEU A 146 2.98 12.35 -18.00
C LEU A 146 1.51 12.34 -18.44
N ASN A 147 0.60 12.87 -17.61
CA ASN A 147 -0.82 13.04 -17.96
C ASN A 147 -1.12 14.36 -18.69
N ASP A 148 -0.11 15.21 -18.89
CA ASP A 148 -0.25 16.42 -19.68
C ASP A 148 -0.10 16.09 -21.17
N ASN A 149 -1.18 16.31 -21.91
CA ASN A 149 -1.22 16.12 -23.37
C ASN A 149 -0.45 17.22 -24.12
N THR A 150 -0.01 18.27 -23.44
CA THR A 150 0.89 19.27 -24.03
C THR A 150 2.32 18.72 -24.09
N ASN A 151 3.06 19.00 -25.16
CA ASN A 151 4.49 18.68 -25.25
C ASN A 151 5.37 19.67 -24.46
N THR A 152 4.81 20.32 -23.44
CA THR A 152 5.52 21.33 -22.67
C THR A 152 6.25 20.71 -21.48
N SER A 153 7.55 21.00 -21.37
CA SER A 153 8.39 20.66 -20.22
C SER A 153 8.69 21.92 -19.41
N THR A 154 8.90 21.76 -18.12
CA THR A 154 9.22 22.86 -17.19
C THR A 154 10.56 22.60 -16.51
N ILE A 155 11.22 23.66 -16.04
CA ILE A 155 12.47 23.53 -15.29
C ILE A 155 12.16 23.02 -13.88
N ALA A 156 12.80 21.92 -13.49
CA ALA A 156 12.74 21.40 -12.13
C ALA A 156 13.85 22.00 -11.26
N ALA A 157 15.07 22.12 -11.81
CA ALA A 157 16.22 22.72 -11.14
C ALA A 157 17.25 23.24 -12.16
N GLY A 158 18.07 24.21 -11.74
CA GLY A 158 19.11 24.81 -12.57
C GLY A 158 18.62 26.01 -13.38
N THR A 159 19.36 27.12 -13.36
CA THR A 159 19.03 28.32 -14.15
C THR A 159 19.47 28.24 -15.61
N GLY A 160 20.21 27.19 -15.99
CA GLY A 160 20.85 27.06 -17.30
C GLY A 160 22.20 27.76 -17.43
N ALA A 161 22.61 28.52 -16.41
CA ALA A 161 23.94 29.08 -16.32
C ALA A 161 24.92 28.05 -15.73
N THR A 162 26.13 28.01 -16.29
CA THR A 162 27.23 27.24 -15.69
C THR A 162 27.71 27.94 -14.43
N GLY A 163 27.74 27.23 -13.31
CA GLY A 163 28.21 27.79 -12.03
C GLY A 163 28.17 26.80 -10.89
N SER A 164 28.61 27.23 -9.71
CA SER A 164 28.61 26.47 -8.46
C SER A 164 27.70 27.08 -7.38
N ALA A 165 26.89 28.08 -7.74
CA ALA A 165 25.86 28.62 -6.86
C ALA A 165 24.77 27.56 -6.55
N PRO A 166 23.95 27.76 -5.50
CA PRO A 166 22.86 26.85 -5.13
C PRO A 166 21.89 26.50 -6.26
N ASP A 167 21.67 27.41 -7.20
CA ASP A 167 20.69 27.35 -8.30
C ASP A 167 21.32 27.12 -9.68
N THR A 168 22.64 26.99 -9.77
CA THR A 168 23.39 26.75 -11.02
C THR A 168 24.07 25.38 -10.98
N PHE A 169 24.23 24.74 -12.14
CA PHE A 169 24.93 23.47 -12.28
C PHE A 169 26.12 23.55 -13.24
N ASN A 170 27.00 22.56 -13.15
CA ASN A 170 28.02 22.26 -14.13
C ASN A 170 27.99 20.77 -14.48
N GLY A 171 27.23 20.41 -15.52
CA GLY A 171 27.10 19.04 -15.99
C GLY A 171 26.30 18.13 -15.04
N PRO A 172 25.02 18.43 -14.76
CA PRO A 172 24.18 17.56 -13.95
C PRO A 172 23.94 16.21 -14.68
N GLN A 173 24.16 15.08 -14.01
CA GLN A 173 23.97 13.74 -14.59
C GLN A 173 22.89 12.94 -13.86
N GLY A 174 23.27 12.16 -12.85
CA GLY A 174 22.35 11.32 -12.11
C GLY A 174 21.35 12.13 -11.31
N ILE A 175 20.09 11.68 -11.32
CA ILE A 175 19.01 12.27 -10.54
C ILE A 175 18.25 11.21 -9.76
N PHE A 176 17.71 11.60 -8.62
CA PHE A 176 16.80 10.77 -7.84
C PHE A 176 15.74 11.64 -7.18
N VAL A 177 14.47 11.23 -7.23
CA VAL A 177 13.37 11.94 -6.57
C VAL A 177 12.78 11.04 -5.49
N ASN A 178 12.80 11.50 -4.23
CA ASN A 178 12.25 10.74 -3.11
C ASN A 178 10.71 10.86 -3.04
N ILE A 179 10.08 10.14 -2.11
CA ILE A 179 8.63 10.16 -1.91
C ILE A 179 8.07 11.52 -1.43
N ASN A 180 8.92 12.41 -0.93
CA ASN A 180 8.56 13.77 -0.54
C ASN A 180 8.68 14.77 -1.71
N PHE A 181 9.01 14.29 -2.91
CA PHE A 181 9.30 15.08 -4.11
C PHE A 181 10.55 15.97 -3.98
N ASP A 182 11.49 15.58 -3.11
CA ASP A 182 12.81 16.19 -3.07
C ASP A 182 13.68 15.63 -4.20
N LEU A 183 14.32 16.50 -4.96
CA LEU A 183 15.18 16.17 -6.10
C LEU A 183 16.66 16.23 -5.70
N TYR A 184 17.34 15.09 -5.81
CA TYR A 184 18.79 14.96 -5.67
C TYR A 184 19.42 14.98 -7.06
N VAL A 185 20.45 15.79 -7.25
CA VAL A 185 21.15 15.96 -8.52
C VAL A 185 22.65 15.80 -8.33
N ALA A 186 23.26 14.94 -9.15
CA ALA A 186 24.70 14.77 -9.23
C ALA A 186 25.25 15.87 -10.13
N ASP A 187 25.79 16.91 -9.53
CA ASP A 187 26.36 18.06 -10.24
C ASP A 187 27.83 17.74 -10.59
N SER A 188 27.99 16.88 -11.61
CA SER A 188 29.19 16.06 -11.78
C SER A 188 30.47 16.86 -11.90
N ASN A 189 30.50 17.94 -12.68
CA ASN A 189 31.74 18.73 -12.85
C ASN A 189 31.98 19.74 -11.71
N ASN A 190 31.05 19.85 -10.76
CA ASN A 190 31.25 20.58 -9.51
C ASN A 190 31.58 19.64 -8.34
N ASP A 191 31.71 18.33 -8.59
CA ASP A 191 32.08 17.31 -7.60
C ASP A 191 31.18 17.30 -6.35
N ARG A 192 29.87 17.49 -6.55
CA ARG A 192 28.90 17.60 -5.46
C ARG A 192 27.55 16.97 -5.76
N ILE A 193 26.79 16.70 -4.71
CA ILE A 193 25.37 16.32 -4.77
C ILE A 193 24.52 17.44 -4.19
N GLN A 194 23.55 17.91 -4.98
CA GLN A 194 22.63 18.99 -4.61
C GLN A 194 21.24 18.43 -4.30
N LEU A 195 20.62 18.92 -3.24
CA LEU A 195 19.26 18.60 -2.82
C LEU A 195 18.35 19.82 -3.00
N PHE A 196 17.29 19.66 -3.79
CA PHE A 196 16.23 20.62 -3.97
C PHE A 196 14.97 20.10 -3.32
N HIS A 197 14.49 20.77 -2.27
CA HIS A 197 13.19 20.42 -1.70
C HIS A 197 12.06 20.77 -2.66
N SER A 198 10.95 20.05 -2.55
CA SER A 198 9.78 20.27 -3.41
C SER A 198 9.39 21.75 -3.50
N GLY A 199 9.34 22.29 -4.72
CA GLY A 199 9.01 23.68 -4.99
C GLY A 199 10.13 24.71 -4.80
N GLN A 200 11.32 24.30 -4.35
CA GLN A 200 12.48 25.19 -4.20
C GLN A 200 13.37 25.18 -5.46
N LEU A 201 13.89 26.36 -5.82
CA LEU A 201 14.81 26.53 -6.95
C LEU A 201 16.29 26.64 -6.53
N ASN A 202 16.58 26.74 -5.23
CA ASN A 202 17.93 26.76 -4.68
C ASN A 202 18.24 25.42 -4.02
N GLY A 203 19.35 24.80 -4.40
CA GLY A 203 19.79 23.52 -3.86
C GLY A 203 20.70 23.67 -2.63
N THR A 204 20.62 22.69 -1.74
CA THR A 204 21.56 22.54 -0.61
C THR A 204 22.57 21.44 -0.93
N THR A 205 23.84 21.68 -0.67
CA THR A 205 24.88 20.68 -0.96
C THR A 205 24.93 19.64 0.16
N VAL A 206 24.54 18.40 -0.15
CA VAL A 206 24.45 17.31 0.84
C VAL A 206 25.69 16.41 0.85
N ALA A 207 26.45 16.36 -0.24
CA ALA A 207 27.69 15.60 -0.34
C ALA A 207 28.69 16.25 -1.32
N GLY A 208 29.99 16.03 -1.09
CA GLY A 208 31.05 16.56 -1.94
C GLY A 208 31.34 18.06 -1.69
N ASN A 209 31.86 18.72 -2.72
CA ASN A 209 32.40 20.07 -2.60
C ASN A 209 31.32 21.11 -2.21
N GLY A 210 31.54 21.83 -1.11
CA GLY A 210 30.59 22.82 -0.57
C GLY A 210 29.60 22.28 0.47
N SER A 211 29.64 20.98 0.81
CA SER A 211 28.86 20.43 1.92
C SER A 211 29.37 20.92 3.27
N THR A 212 28.45 21.25 4.19
CA THR A 212 28.78 21.64 5.58
C THR A 212 29.31 20.50 6.42
N ASN A 213 28.95 19.25 6.08
CA ASN A 213 29.42 18.01 6.70
C ASN A 213 30.33 17.25 5.73
N PHE A 214 31.44 17.88 5.33
CA PHE A 214 32.39 17.30 4.38
C PHE A 214 33.14 16.09 4.99
N THR A 215 32.67 14.87 4.71
CA THR A 215 33.33 13.63 5.16
C THR A 215 34.02 12.87 4.02
N ILE A 216 33.74 13.20 2.77
CA ILE A 216 34.34 12.54 1.61
C ILE A 216 34.49 13.50 0.42
N LEU A 217 35.63 13.41 -0.27
CA LEU A 217 35.84 14.08 -1.55
C LEU A 217 35.24 13.23 -2.68
N LEU A 218 34.35 13.81 -3.47
CA LEU A 218 33.82 13.20 -4.70
C LEU A 218 34.63 13.69 -5.91
N ASN A 219 34.59 12.95 -7.01
CA ASN A 219 35.14 13.33 -8.30
C ASN A 219 34.23 12.79 -9.40
N HIS A 220 33.57 13.70 -10.11
CA HIS A 220 32.65 13.39 -11.18
C HIS A 220 31.57 12.37 -10.77
N PRO A 221 30.73 12.66 -9.75
CA PRO A 221 29.64 11.78 -9.37
C PRO A 221 28.60 11.68 -10.50
N THR A 222 28.17 10.47 -10.88
CA THR A 222 27.30 10.26 -12.05
C THR A 222 25.96 9.61 -11.72
N GLY A 223 25.86 8.85 -10.63
CA GLY A 223 24.66 8.11 -10.24
C GLY A 223 24.32 8.32 -8.76
N ILE A 224 23.03 8.39 -8.44
CA ILE A 224 22.52 8.61 -7.09
C ILE A 224 21.34 7.69 -6.83
N LEU A 225 21.31 7.06 -5.65
CA LEU A 225 20.14 6.39 -5.11
C LEU A 225 20.00 6.64 -3.61
N LEU A 226 18.77 6.50 -3.11
CA LEU A 226 18.47 6.47 -1.68
C LEU A 226 17.94 5.10 -1.29
N ASP A 227 18.37 4.61 -0.13
CA ASP A 227 17.74 3.47 0.54
C ASP A 227 16.44 3.88 1.26
N ALA A 228 15.73 2.93 1.88
CA ALA A 228 14.47 3.23 2.58
C ALA A 228 14.62 4.17 3.78
N ASP A 229 15.82 4.31 4.35
CA ASP A 229 16.12 5.21 5.46
C ASP A 229 16.70 6.56 4.97
N ASN A 230 16.66 6.81 3.66
CA ASN A 230 17.23 7.98 2.97
C ASN A 230 18.75 8.11 3.11
N TYR A 231 19.48 7.01 3.29
CA TYR A 231 20.92 7.00 3.10
C TYR A 231 21.25 7.03 1.60
N LEU A 232 22.21 7.90 1.26
CA LEU A 232 22.65 8.23 -0.08
C LEU A 232 23.76 7.29 -0.56
N PHE A 233 23.53 6.68 -1.71
CA PHE A 233 24.49 5.87 -2.46
C PHE A 233 24.87 6.61 -3.73
N ILE A 234 26.17 6.83 -3.91
CA ILE A 234 26.74 7.67 -4.95
C ILE A 234 27.70 6.84 -5.79
N VAL A 235 27.54 6.90 -7.11
CA VAL A 235 28.57 6.46 -8.06
C VAL A 235 29.58 7.59 -8.21
N ASP A 236 30.75 7.43 -7.59
CA ASP A 236 31.87 8.38 -7.65
C ASP A 236 32.79 7.97 -8.82
N SER A 237 32.33 8.29 -10.04
CA SER A 237 32.84 7.73 -11.29
C SER A 237 34.31 8.06 -11.54
N GLY A 238 34.72 9.30 -11.27
CA GLY A 238 36.11 9.75 -11.43
C GLY A 238 37.09 9.04 -10.48
N HIS A 239 36.63 8.63 -9.31
CA HIS A 239 37.40 7.79 -8.37
C HIS A 239 37.17 6.28 -8.56
N ASN A 240 36.37 5.87 -9.55
CA ASN A 240 36.09 4.46 -9.86
C ASN A 240 35.52 3.66 -8.66
N ARG A 241 34.63 4.28 -7.88
CA ARG A 241 34.13 3.69 -6.64
C ARG A 241 32.65 3.97 -6.40
N ILE A 242 32.06 3.23 -5.47
CA ILE A 242 30.72 3.50 -4.95
C ILE A 242 30.87 3.95 -3.50
N VAL A 243 30.14 5.00 -3.13
CA VAL A 243 30.15 5.61 -1.80
C VAL A 243 28.75 5.51 -1.21
N GLY A 244 28.64 5.13 0.07
CA GLY A 244 27.37 5.15 0.81
C GLY A 244 27.45 6.07 2.02
N SER A 245 26.39 6.79 2.33
CA SER A 245 26.27 7.50 3.61
C SER A 245 25.87 6.53 4.72
N GLY A 246 26.34 6.79 5.94
CA GLY A 246 25.89 6.08 7.14
C GLY A 246 25.94 6.99 8.38
N PRO A 247 25.70 6.44 9.59
CA PRO A 247 25.65 7.20 10.83
C PRO A 247 26.93 7.99 11.14
N ASN A 248 28.07 7.56 10.58
CA ASN A 248 29.38 8.16 10.77
C ASN A 248 29.83 9.03 9.57
N GLY A 249 28.91 9.37 8.66
CA GLY A 249 29.19 10.06 7.41
C GLY A 249 29.35 9.13 6.21
N PHE A 250 29.89 9.64 5.11
CA PHE A 250 30.12 8.87 3.88
C PHE A 250 31.32 7.93 4.00
N GLN A 251 31.13 6.69 3.54
CA GLN A 251 32.16 5.66 3.46
C GLN A 251 32.23 5.05 2.05
N CYS A 252 33.42 4.63 1.64
CA CYS A 252 33.58 3.89 0.39
C CYS A 252 33.13 2.43 0.57
N LEU A 253 32.30 1.94 -0.35
CA LEU A 253 31.77 0.57 -0.35
C LEU A 253 32.58 -0.36 -1.26
N PHE A 254 32.91 0.07 -2.49
CA PHE A 254 33.71 -0.72 -3.45
C PHE A 254 34.61 0.17 -4.27
N GLY A 255 35.65 -0.40 -4.87
CA GLY A 255 36.60 0.37 -5.68
C GLY A 255 37.46 1.32 -4.84
N CYS A 256 37.56 1.11 -3.53
CA CYS A 256 38.22 2.04 -2.60
C CYS A 256 39.73 2.23 -2.83
N SER A 257 40.35 1.33 -3.62
CA SER A 257 41.71 1.53 -4.13
C SER A 257 41.84 2.70 -5.11
N GLN A 258 40.72 3.17 -5.68
CA GLN A 258 40.64 4.20 -6.72
C GLN A 258 41.43 3.87 -7.99
N VAL A 259 41.71 2.59 -8.21
CA VAL A 259 42.39 2.08 -9.41
C VAL A 259 41.35 1.57 -10.39
N ALA A 260 41.35 2.15 -11.60
CA ALA A 260 40.56 1.67 -12.73
C ALA A 260 41.11 0.32 -13.22
N SER A 261 40.31 -0.75 -13.13
CA SER A 261 40.74 -2.12 -13.44
C SER A 261 39.53 -3.04 -13.66
N SER A 262 39.75 -4.19 -14.29
CA SER A 262 38.74 -5.22 -14.55
C SER A 262 38.65 -6.29 -13.45
N ALA A 263 39.44 -6.18 -12.37
CA ALA A 263 39.35 -7.07 -11.23
C ALA A 263 37.94 -7.07 -10.62
N SER A 264 37.55 -8.17 -9.97
CA SER A 264 36.21 -8.34 -9.39
C SER A 264 35.85 -7.32 -8.31
N ASN A 265 36.85 -6.78 -7.61
CA ASN A 265 36.70 -5.78 -6.55
C ASN A 265 36.97 -4.34 -7.00
N GLN A 266 37.14 -4.13 -8.31
CA GLN A 266 37.46 -2.83 -8.91
C GLN A 266 36.47 -2.51 -10.03
N LEU A 267 36.30 -1.23 -10.29
CA LEU A 267 35.44 -0.67 -11.33
C LEU A 267 36.27 0.24 -12.24
N SER A 268 35.73 0.61 -13.39
CA SER A 268 36.35 1.54 -14.33
C SER A 268 35.26 2.40 -14.96
N GLY A 269 35.22 3.69 -14.59
CA GLY A 269 34.19 4.64 -15.00
C GLY A 269 32.75 4.16 -14.78
N PRO A 270 32.38 3.69 -13.57
CA PRO A 270 31.01 3.27 -13.31
C PRO A 270 30.04 4.44 -13.54
N GLN A 271 28.86 4.19 -14.13
CA GLN A 271 27.93 5.26 -14.51
C GLN A 271 26.70 5.33 -13.61
N THR A 272 26.02 4.21 -13.41
CA THR A 272 24.83 4.13 -12.56
C THR A 272 24.83 2.87 -11.71
N LEU A 273 24.00 2.87 -10.67
CA LEU A 273 23.76 1.72 -9.81
C LEU A 273 22.24 1.53 -9.61
N SER A 274 21.82 0.29 -9.34
CA SER A 274 20.43 -0.03 -8.99
C SER A 274 20.39 -1.22 -8.04
N PHE A 275 19.42 -1.24 -7.13
CA PHE A 275 19.22 -2.33 -6.17
C PHE A 275 18.15 -3.31 -6.65
N ASP A 276 18.36 -4.60 -6.39
CA ASP A 276 17.23 -5.53 -6.32
C ASP A 276 16.54 -5.45 -4.94
N SER A 277 15.36 -6.08 -4.82
CA SER A 277 14.62 -6.12 -3.55
C SER A 277 15.32 -6.91 -2.43
N TYR A 278 16.37 -7.68 -2.75
CA TYR A 278 17.21 -8.36 -1.77
C TYR A 278 18.38 -7.48 -1.28
N GLY A 279 18.58 -6.31 -1.88
CA GLY A 279 19.65 -5.38 -1.55
C GLY A 279 20.98 -5.67 -2.25
N ASN A 280 21.01 -6.52 -3.27
CA ASN A 280 22.18 -6.66 -4.13
C ASN A 280 22.30 -5.44 -5.04
N MET A 281 23.53 -5.00 -5.32
CA MET A 281 23.78 -3.86 -6.22
C MET A 281 24.17 -4.31 -7.60
N TYR A 282 23.54 -3.71 -8.60
CA TYR A 282 23.90 -3.82 -10.01
C TYR A 282 24.54 -2.51 -10.44
N VAL A 283 25.77 -2.56 -10.92
CA VAL A 283 26.55 -1.38 -11.31
C VAL A 283 26.92 -1.48 -12.78
N ALA A 284 26.63 -0.43 -13.55
CA ALA A 284 27.08 -0.30 -14.93
C ALA A 284 28.56 0.11 -14.95
N ASP A 285 29.45 -0.87 -15.13
CA ASP A 285 30.91 -0.71 -15.16
C ASP A 285 31.36 -0.41 -16.60
N GLN A 286 31.06 0.82 -17.04
CA GLN A 286 30.96 1.23 -18.44
C GLN A 286 32.27 1.01 -19.23
N ASN A 287 33.43 1.43 -18.70
CA ASN A 287 34.70 1.26 -19.44
C ASN A 287 35.18 -0.20 -19.49
N ASN A 288 34.68 -1.05 -18.58
CA ASN A 288 34.91 -2.49 -18.61
C ASN A 288 33.85 -3.25 -19.45
N ASN A 289 32.90 -2.55 -20.08
CA ASN A 289 31.83 -3.13 -20.92
C ASN A 289 31.03 -4.24 -20.22
N ARG A 290 30.68 -4.03 -18.94
CA ARG A 290 29.96 -5.04 -18.14
C ARG A 290 28.99 -4.42 -17.14
N ILE A 291 28.04 -5.23 -16.68
CA ILE A 291 27.25 -4.97 -15.47
C ILE A 291 27.76 -5.90 -14.38
N GLN A 292 28.17 -5.31 -13.27
CA GLN A 292 28.65 -6.02 -12.09
C GLN A 292 27.52 -6.18 -11.08
N LYS A 293 27.40 -7.35 -10.47
CA LYS A 293 26.52 -7.62 -9.35
C LYS A 293 27.35 -7.79 -8.08
N PHE A 294 27.06 -7.00 -7.06
CA PHE A 294 27.61 -7.11 -5.72
C PHE A 294 26.55 -7.73 -4.81
N ASP A 295 26.76 -8.99 -4.42
CA ASP A 295 25.83 -9.69 -3.54
C ASP A 295 25.93 -9.14 -2.11
N LEU A 296 24.78 -8.88 -1.48
CA LEU A 296 24.72 -8.50 -0.08
C LEU A 296 25.10 -9.73 0.78
N LEU A 297 26.15 -9.63 1.59
CA LEU A 297 26.62 -10.74 2.43
C LEU A 297 25.90 -10.78 3.76
N THR A 298 25.89 -9.64 4.44
CA THR A 298 25.22 -9.45 5.72
C THR A 298 24.57 -8.09 5.66
N ASN A 299 23.23 -8.05 5.64
CA ASN A 299 22.54 -6.81 5.95
C ASN A 299 22.69 -6.56 7.46
N CYS A 300 22.17 -7.49 8.25
CA CYS A 300 22.31 -7.56 9.70
C CYS A 300 22.66 -9.04 10.01
N SER A 301 23.71 -9.34 10.78
CA SER A 301 24.23 -10.72 10.92
C SER A 301 23.19 -11.68 11.53
N ALA A 302 22.55 -12.51 10.69
CA ALA A 302 21.87 -13.73 11.09
C ALA A 302 22.79 -14.94 10.82
N THR A 303 22.98 -15.79 11.83
CA THR A 303 23.82 -16.99 11.74
C THR A 303 23.03 -18.08 11.00
N THR A 304 23.28 -18.29 9.71
CA THR A 304 22.65 -19.40 8.98
C THR A 304 23.44 -20.68 9.17
N THR A 305 22.82 -21.66 9.84
CA THR A 305 23.32 -23.03 9.96
C THR A 305 23.07 -23.75 8.64
N THR A 306 24.13 -24.06 7.89
CA THR A 306 24.03 -24.87 6.67
C THR A 306 23.93 -26.35 7.06
N THR A 307 22.74 -26.94 6.93
CA THR A 307 22.55 -28.39 7.02
C THR A 307 22.99 -29.02 5.70
N THR A 308 24.12 -29.71 5.69
CA THR A 308 24.60 -30.47 4.53
C THR A 308 23.79 -31.75 4.40
N THR A 309 22.83 -31.78 3.47
CA THR A 309 22.13 -33.01 3.07
C THR A 309 23.03 -33.78 2.11
N THR A 310 23.59 -34.91 2.57
CA THR A 310 24.36 -35.83 1.75
C THR A 310 23.42 -36.60 0.82
N THR A 311 23.35 -36.22 -0.44
CA THR A 311 22.64 -37.01 -1.47
C THR A 311 23.62 -38.00 -2.08
N THR A 312 23.37 -39.28 -1.83
CA THR A 312 24.06 -40.43 -2.44
C THR A 312 23.64 -40.52 -3.91
N THR A 313 24.58 -40.33 -4.84
CA THR A 313 24.35 -40.65 -6.26
C THR A 313 25.34 -41.72 -6.69
N THR A 314 24.80 -42.91 -6.91
CA THR A 314 25.42 -44.05 -7.57
C THR A 314 25.64 -43.75 -9.05
N THR A 315 26.89 -43.84 -9.51
CA THR A 315 27.20 -43.97 -10.93
C THR A 315 28.30 -45.01 -11.13
N THR A 316 27.89 -46.18 -11.59
CA THR A 316 28.73 -47.19 -12.27
C THR A 316 29.16 -46.64 -13.63
N THR A 317 30.47 -46.63 -13.95
CA THR A 317 31.02 -47.35 -15.12
C THR A 317 32.56 -47.31 -15.23
N THR A 318 33.10 -48.50 -15.49
CA THR A 318 34.24 -48.89 -16.35
C THR A 318 35.71 -48.66 -15.98
N THR A 319 36.43 -49.76 -16.21
CA THR A 319 37.81 -50.12 -15.97
C THR A 319 38.75 -49.75 -17.12
N THR A 320 40.02 -49.53 -16.75
CA THR A 320 41.29 -49.78 -17.50
C THR A 320 41.59 -49.04 -18.80
N THR A 321 42.68 -48.24 -18.80
CA THR A 321 43.92 -48.59 -19.53
C THR A 321 45.10 -47.66 -19.18
N THR A 322 46.26 -48.28 -19.00
CA THR A 322 47.63 -47.74 -18.92
C THR A 322 48.11 -47.11 -20.22
N THR A 323 48.81 -45.95 -20.16
CA THR A 323 50.21 -45.77 -20.65
C THR A 323 50.78 -44.37 -20.35
N THR A 324 51.94 -44.40 -19.66
CA THR A 324 53.18 -43.58 -19.81
C THR A 324 53.31 -42.73 -21.11
N THR A 325 53.97 -41.58 -21.21
CA THR A 325 55.21 -41.07 -20.58
C THR A 325 55.47 -39.63 -21.08
N THR A 326 55.98 -38.71 -20.25
CA THR A 326 57.19 -37.88 -20.55
C THR A 326 57.63 -37.07 -19.32
N THR A 327 58.61 -37.62 -18.61
CA THR A 327 59.70 -36.91 -17.92
C THR A 327 60.71 -36.43 -18.99
N THR A 328 61.62 -35.46 -18.80
CA THR A 328 62.62 -35.34 -17.72
C THR A 328 63.44 -34.06 -17.95
N THR A 329 63.97 -33.45 -16.89
CA THR A 329 65.40 -33.10 -16.65
C THR A 329 65.43 -32.23 -15.37
N THR A 330 66.35 -32.36 -14.41
CA THR A 330 67.74 -32.87 -14.45
C THR A 330 68.22 -33.14 -13.00
N THR A 331 68.81 -34.33 -12.77
CA THR A 331 70.11 -34.64 -12.09
C THR A 331 70.35 -34.19 -10.63
N THR A 332 70.97 -34.96 -9.70
CA THR A 332 71.96 -36.08 -9.77
C THR A 332 72.19 -36.60 -8.32
N THR A 333 71.96 -37.89 -7.98
CA THR A 333 72.95 -39.00 -7.73
C THR A 333 73.77 -38.89 -6.41
N THR A 334 74.07 -39.93 -5.60
CA THR A 334 74.16 -41.40 -5.81
C THR A 334 74.49 -42.17 -4.50
N THR A 335 73.81 -43.32 -4.28
CA THR A 335 74.27 -44.68 -3.83
C THR A 335 74.94 -44.91 -2.45
N THR A 336 74.82 -46.05 -1.72
CA THR A 336 74.66 -47.49 -2.08
C THR A 336 74.34 -48.35 -0.81
N THR A 337 73.28 -49.19 -0.80
CA THR A 337 73.21 -50.69 -0.83
C THR A 337 73.33 -51.52 0.48
N THR A 338 72.19 -52.13 0.86
CA THR A 338 71.87 -53.55 1.22
C THR A 338 72.85 -54.45 1.97
N THR A 339 72.39 -55.17 3.02
CA THR A 339 72.10 -56.64 3.04
C THR A 339 71.77 -57.16 4.45
N THR A 340 70.98 -58.24 4.51
CA THR A 340 70.62 -59.08 5.68
C THR A 340 71.65 -60.19 5.92
N THR A 341 71.99 -60.53 7.17
CA THR A 341 72.12 -61.92 7.71
C THR A 341 72.70 -62.01 9.15
N THR A 342 72.10 -62.91 9.94
CA THR A 342 72.63 -63.75 11.04
C THR A 342 73.26 -63.16 12.30
N THR A 343 72.56 -63.42 13.42
CA THR A 343 72.99 -63.54 14.81
C THR A 343 74.10 -64.58 15.05
N VAL A 344 75.12 -64.26 15.86
CA VAL A 344 75.57 -65.04 17.05
C VAL A 344 76.30 -64.11 18.05
N THR A 345 75.71 -64.07 19.25
CA THR A 345 76.15 -63.68 20.60
C THR A 345 77.63 -63.37 20.91
N GLN A 346 77.84 -62.27 21.65
CA GLN A 346 78.73 -62.24 22.82
C GLN A 346 78.31 -61.18 23.86
N TYR A 347 78.42 -61.56 25.14
CA TYR A 347 77.95 -60.90 26.36
C TYR A 347 78.48 -59.48 26.57
N ILE A 348 77.57 -58.55 26.95
CA ILE A 348 77.95 -57.26 27.56
C ILE A 348 76.98 -56.98 28.72
N ASN A 349 77.53 -56.68 29.90
CA ASN A 349 76.85 -56.15 31.09
C ASN A 349 75.73 -55.16 30.73
N GLN A 350 74.46 -55.52 30.96
CA GLN A 350 73.34 -54.62 30.68
C GLN A 350 72.93 -53.87 31.94
N LYS A 351 73.12 -52.54 31.91
CA LYS A 351 72.58 -51.59 32.88
C LYS A 351 71.15 -51.24 32.48
N CYS A 352 70.17 -51.57 33.31
CA CYS A 352 68.86 -50.93 33.23
C CYS A 352 68.87 -49.73 34.17
N PHE A 353 68.41 -48.58 33.67
CA PHE A 353 68.37 -47.32 34.42
C PHE A 353 66.94 -47.05 34.90
N SER A 354 66.79 -46.22 35.94
CA SER A 354 65.47 -45.78 36.41
C SER A 354 64.67 -45.18 35.25
N PRO A 355 63.36 -45.47 35.16
CA PRO A 355 62.51 -44.98 34.07
C PRO A 355 62.46 -43.44 34.08
N ALA A 356 62.43 -42.78 32.92
CA ALA A 356 62.16 -41.34 32.88
C ALA A 356 60.66 -41.11 32.75
N VAL A 357 60.11 -40.28 33.63
CA VAL A 357 58.67 -39.98 33.69
C VAL A 357 58.48 -38.48 33.45
N THR A 358 57.69 -38.16 32.43
CA THR A 358 57.27 -36.78 32.13
C THR A 358 55.76 -36.69 32.22
N LEU A 359 55.24 -35.76 33.03
CA LEU A 359 53.80 -35.50 33.15
C LEU A 359 53.36 -34.43 32.14
N ILE A 360 52.13 -34.55 31.64
CA ILE A 360 51.56 -33.66 30.64
C ILE A 360 50.12 -33.30 31.08
N PRO A 361 49.80 -32.01 31.28
CA PRO A 361 50.67 -30.84 31.13
C PRO A 361 51.74 -30.76 32.24
N ASP A 362 52.92 -30.20 31.94
CA ASP A 362 53.99 -30.04 32.93
C ASP A 362 53.79 -28.76 33.76
N ALA A 363 53.82 -28.91 35.08
CA ALA A 363 53.94 -27.83 36.07
C ALA A 363 54.60 -28.35 37.34
N SER A 364 55.87 -28.69 37.19
CA SER A 364 56.75 -29.21 38.25
C SER A 364 57.16 -28.19 39.33
N ILE A 365 56.70 -26.92 39.24
CA ILE A 365 57.08 -25.84 40.17
C ILE A 365 55.85 -25.36 40.97
N LEU A 366 55.93 -25.47 42.31
CA LEU A 366 54.87 -25.09 43.24
C LEU A 366 54.43 -23.62 43.15
N SER A 367 55.33 -22.71 42.76
CA SER A 367 55.04 -21.27 42.61
C SER A 367 54.24 -20.92 41.36
N SER A 368 54.07 -21.86 40.42
CA SER A 368 53.29 -21.67 39.19
C SER A 368 52.46 -22.93 38.86
N PRO A 369 51.49 -23.29 39.72
CA PRO A 369 50.70 -24.50 39.53
C PRO A 369 49.71 -24.35 38.37
N LEU A 370 49.32 -25.48 37.76
CA LEU A 370 48.20 -25.51 36.81
C LEU A 370 46.91 -25.15 37.55
N GLN A 371 46.13 -24.23 37.01
CA GLN A 371 44.88 -23.81 37.64
C GLN A 371 43.70 -24.49 36.95
N PHE A 372 42.92 -25.24 37.73
CA PHE A 372 41.66 -25.81 37.26
C PHE A 372 40.51 -25.31 38.12
N ARG A 373 39.38 -25.05 37.49
CA ARG A 373 38.15 -24.70 38.19
C ARG A 373 37.53 -25.95 38.79
N ARG A 374 36.94 -25.85 39.98
CA ARG A 374 36.39 -27.03 40.67
C ARG A 374 35.29 -27.73 39.89
N SER A 375 34.53 -27.03 39.06
CA SER A 375 33.50 -27.60 38.18
C SER A 375 34.04 -28.18 36.86
N GLN A 376 35.35 -28.28 36.68
CA GLN A 376 35.98 -28.75 35.44
C GLN A 376 36.69 -30.08 35.66
N ASP A 377 36.45 -31.04 34.77
CA ASP A 377 37.21 -32.28 34.67
C ASP A 377 38.61 -31.99 34.11
N PHE A 378 39.63 -32.69 34.61
CA PHE A 378 40.95 -32.62 34.01
C PHE A 378 41.69 -33.95 34.15
N SER A 379 42.61 -34.19 33.23
CA SER A 379 43.50 -35.34 33.29
C SER A 379 44.95 -34.95 33.18
N ILE A 380 45.79 -35.71 33.88
CA ILE A 380 47.24 -35.63 33.79
C ILE A 380 47.73 -36.91 33.13
N GLY A 381 48.21 -36.77 31.90
CA GLY A 381 48.87 -37.85 31.17
C GLY A 381 50.33 -37.98 31.59
N SER A 382 50.92 -39.13 31.29
CA SER A 382 52.33 -39.42 31.53
C SER A 382 52.97 -40.07 30.31
N ILE A 383 54.22 -39.68 30.03
CA ILE A 383 55.10 -40.35 29.09
C ILE A 383 56.19 -41.03 29.91
N ILE A 384 56.22 -42.37 29.87
CA ILE A 384 57.21 -43.18 30.56
C ILE A 384 58.19 -43.74 29.53
N LYS A 385 59.46 -43.36 29.64
CA LYS A 385 60.56 -43.91 28.82
C LYS A 385 61.34 -44.92 29.65
N LEU A 386 61.31 -46.17 29.22
CA LEU A 386 62.07 -47.26 29.83
C LEU A 386 63.44 -47.37 29.15
N TYR A 387 64.50 -47.33 29.95
CA TYR A 387 65.88 -47.47 29.48
C TYR A 387 66.42 -48.84 29.89
N CYS A 388 65.89 -49.88 29.25
CA CYS A 388 66.29 -51.26 29.46
C CYS A 388 66.12 -52.05 28.16
N ASN A 389 67.04 -52.97 27.88
CA ASN A 389 67.04 -53.77 26.66
C ASN A 389 66.06 -54.98 26.70
N LEU A 390 65.19 -55.05 27.70
CA LEU A 390 64.20 -56.11 27.92
C LEU A 390 62.79 -55.49 27.96
N SER A 391 61.80 -56.23 27.45
CA SER A 391 60.38 -55.92 27.64
C SER A 391 59.99 -56.24 29.08
N LEU A 392 60.10 -55.25 29.96
CA LEU A 392 59.82 -55.38 31.40
C LEU A 392 58.45 -54.81 31.76
N SER A 393 57.86 -55.34 32.83
CA SER A 393 56.58 -54.85 33.35
C SER A 393 56.81 -53.75 34.38
N ILE A 394 55.99 -52.70 34.34
CA ILE A 394 56.05 -51.60 35.30
C ILE A 394 54.79 -51.55 36.15
N LYS A 395 54.95 -51.09 37.39
CA LYS A 395 53.87 -50.74 38.28
C LYS A 395 53.82 -49.22 38.41
N THR A 396 52.67 -48.63 38.13
CA THR A 396 52.43 -47.19 38.29
C THR A 396 51.48 -46.96 39.45
N GLU A 397 51.80 -45.99 40.30
CA GLU A 397 50.96 -45.57 41.43
C GLU A 397 50.85 -44.05 41.45
N TRP A 398 49.61 -43.55 41.41
CA TRP A 398 49.32 -42.14 41.59
C TRP A 398 49.05 -41.82 43.05
N THR A 399 49.54 -40.67 43.51
CA THR A 399 49.24 -40.13 44.83
C THR A 399 48.86 -38.66 44.72
N ILE A 400 47.88 -38.23 45.51
CA ILE A 400 47.38 -36.86 45.56
C ILE A 400 47.62 -36.32 46.97
N GLN A 401 48.32 -35.19 47.09
CA GLN A 401 48.59 -34.56 48.39
C GLN A 401 48.03 -33.14 48.43
N ASN A 402 47.39 -32.77 49.54
CA ASN A 402 46.93 -31.39 49.75
C ASN A 402 48.08 -30.51 50.28
N CYS A 403 48.46 -29.54 49.46
CA CYS A 403 49.55 -28.61 49.63
C CYS A 403 49.12 -27.18 50.02
N THR A 404 47.85 -26.99 50.41
CA THR A 404 47.32 -25.64 50.70
C THR A 404 47.97 -24.97 51.91
N SER A 405 48.44 -25.75 52.89
CA SER A 405 49.10 -25.24 54.11
C SER A 405 50.49 -25.84 54.38
N SER A 406 50.67 -27.16 54.23
CA SER A 406 51.93 -27.83 54.62
C SER A 406 52.32 -29.10 53.81
N CYS A 407 51.66 -29.40 52.68
CA CYS A 407 51.89 -30.62 51.86
C CYS A 407 52.03 -31.90 52.71
N SER A 408 51.08 -32.16 53.60
CA SER A 408 51.23 -33.21 54.62
C SER A 408 50.05 -34.18 54.71
N TYR A 409 49.00 -33.98 53.92
CA TYR A 409 47.80 -34.82 53.94
C TYR A 409 47.57 -35.49 52.57
N GLN A 410 47.71 -36.81 52.53
CA GLN A 410 47.48 -37.62 51.33
C GLN A 410 45.98 -37.94 51.19
N ILE A 411 45.40 -37.57 50.06
CA ILE A 411 43.99 -37.83 49.73
C ILE A 411 43.89 -39.25 49.18
N GLN A 412 42.94 -40.03 49.71
CA GLN A 412 42.66 -41.38 49.21
C GLN A 412 42.00 -41.28 47.84
N ILE A 413 42.55 -41.98 46.85
CA ILE A 413 41.94 -42.12 45.52
C ILE A 413 40.74 -43.07 45.68
N ASP A 414 39.53 -42.53 45.55
CA ASP A 414 38.28 -43.28 45.63
C ASP A 414 37.74 -43.66 44.24
N SER A 415 36.53 -44.25 44.18
CA SER A 415 35.91 -44.70 42.93
C SER A 415 35.53 -43.56 41.96
N THR A 416 35.59 -42.30 42.38
CA THR A 416 35.29 -41.16 41.49
C THR A 416 36.49 -40.74 40.66
N ILE A 417 37.72 -40.90 41.18
CA ILE A 417 38.97 -40.57 40.46
C ILE A 417 39.44 -41.82 39.71
N GLN A 418 39.60 -41.70 38.39
CA GLN A 418 40.01 -42.84 37.55
C GLN A 418 41.50 -42.79 37.25
N THR A 419 42.19 -43.90 37.51
CA THR A 419 43.61 -44.06 37.16
C THR A 419 43.78 -45.16 36.13
N THR A 420 44.48 -44.86 35.04
CA THR A 420 44.98 -45.87 34.10
C THR A 420 46.50 -46.01 34.21
N PHE A 421 47.09 -46.90 33.42
CA PHE A 421 48.54 -47.11 33.34
C PHE A 421 49.33 -45.80 33.06
N SER A 422 48.76 -44.85 32.31
CA SER A 422 49.45 -43.64 31.85
C SER A 422 48.72 -42.34 32.15
N GLU A 423 47.54 -42.35 32.78
CA GLU A 423 46.71 -41.15 32.96
C GLU A 423 45.97 -41.17 34.31
N LEU A 424 45.93 -40.02 34.96
CA LEU A 424 45.07 -39.73 36.12
C LEU A 424 43.95 -38.79 35.68
N TYR A 425 42.71 -39.25 35.73
CA TYR A 425 41.52 -38.46 35.44
C TYR A 425 40.81 -38.08 36.74
N ILE A 426 40.63 -36.77 36.95
CA ILE A 426 39.95 -36.19 38.10
C ILE A 426 38.67 -35.53 37.59
N PRO A 427 37.48 -36.07 37.91
CA PRO A 427 36.22 -35.45 37.52
C PRO A 427 35.95 -34.19 38.35
N ALA A 428 35.08 -33.34 37.82
CA ALA A 428 34.61 -32.13 38.47
C ALA A 428 34.12 -32.41 39.89
N ARG A 429 34.40 -31.46 40.79
CA ARG A 429 34.03 -31.45 42.23
C ARG A 429 34.71 -32.51 43.10
N ALA A 430 35.53 -33.40 42.55
CA ALA A 430 36.23 -34.45 43.30
C ALA A 430 37.24 -33.91 44.33
N LEU A 431 37.87 -32.76 44.05
CA LEU A 431 38.81 -32.11 44.96
C LEU A 431 38.22 -30.81 45.55
N PRO A 432 38.41 -30.54 46.87
CA PRO A 432 38.11 -29.24 47.48
C PRO A 432 38.98 -28.09 46.94
N TYR A 433 38.64 -26.83 47.24
CA TYR A 433 39.52 -25.70 46.91
C TYR A 433 40.86 -25.80 47.63
N GLY A 434 41.95 -25.55 46.92
CA GLY A 434 43.28 -25.71 47.49
C GLY A 434 44.37 -25.95 46.46
N LEU A 435 45.60 -26.04 46.94
CA LEU A 435 46.77 -26.42 46.16
C LEU A 435 47.04 -27.90 46.40
N TYR A 436 47.35 -28.64 45.34
CA TYR A 436 47.57 -30.09 45.38
C TYR A 436 48.84 -30.47 44.60
N GLU A 437 49.50 -31.50 45.07
CA GLU A 437 50.57 -32.19 44.36
C GLU A 437 50.06 -33.53 43.85
N LEU A 438 50.16 -33.76 42.54
CA LEU A 438 49.82 -35.01 41.89
C LEU A 438 51.11 -35.69 41.49
N ASN A 439 51.44 -36.80 42.17
CA ASN A 439 52.71 -37.49 42.00
C ASN A 439 52.48 -38.89 41.43
N LEU A 440 53.12 -39.18 40.30
CA LEU A 440 53.18 -40.49 39.68
C LEU A 440 54.49 -41.18 40.04
N THR A 441 54.39 -42.30 40.75
CA THR A 441 55.52 -43.18 41.05
C THR A 441 55.51 -44.38 40.09
N VAL A 442 56.61 -44.59 39.39
CA VAL A 442 56.81 -45.72 38.48
C VAL A 442 57.90 -46.63 39.03
N THR A 443 57.54 -47.89 39.29
CA THR A 443 58.44 -48.93 39.80
C THR A 443 58.59 -50.03 38.77
N MET A 444 59.82 -50.43 38.46
CA MET A 444 60.08 -51.60 37.62
C MET A 444 59.78 -52.88 38.43
N ILE A 445 58.82 -53.71 37.99
CA ILE A 445 58.39 -54.90 38.76
C ILE A 445 59.56 -55.87 38.96
N ASP A 446 60.36 -56.07 37.91
CA ASP A 446 61.49 -57.01 37.90
C ASP A 446 62.75 -56.45 38.59
N TYR A 447 62.79 -55.14 38.87
CA TYR A 447 63.88 -54.44 39.54
C TYR A 447 63.33 -53.39 40.52
N PRO A 448 62.78 -53.81 41.68
CA PRO A 448 62.00 -52.93 42.56
C PRO A 448 62.78 -51.78 43.21
N LEU A 449 64.12 -51.75 43.08
CA LEU A 449 64.97 -50.63 43.51
C LEU A 449 65.04 -49.50 42.47
N LEU A 450 64.59 -49.72 41.23
CA LEU A 450 64.54 -48.72 40.17
C LEU A 450 63.16 -48.04 40.17
N ILE A 451 63.06 -46.96 40.94
CA ILE A 451 61.85 -46.17 41.13
C ILE A 451 62.11 -44.74 40.64
N THR A 452 61.16 -44.18 39.91
CA THR A 452 61.14 -42.75 39.57
C THR A 452 59.80 -42.16 39.96
N SER A 453 59.82 -40.97 40.54
CA SER A 453 58.62 -40.16 40.80
C SER A 453 58.68 -38.86 40.01
N SER A 454 57.53 -38.37 39.57
CA SER A 454 57.38 -37.09 38.92
C SER A 454 56.09 -36.44 39.40
N SER A 455 56.14 -35.15 39.70
CA SER A 455 55.04 -34.42 40.34
C SER A 455 54.62 -33.21 39.53
N VAL A 456 53.31 -32.96 39.50
CA VAL A 456 52.71 -31.75 38.94
C VAL A 456 51.87 -31.07 40.02
N TYR A 457 51.99 -29.75 40.13
CA TYR A 457 51.23 -28.96 41.08
C TYR A 457 49.99 -28.38 40.42
N VAL A 458 48.86 -28.58 41.08
CA VAL A 458 47.53 -28.16 40.61
C VAL A 458 46.85 -27.32 41.69
N LYS A 459 46.30 -26.17 41.30
CA LYS A 459 45.48 -25.34 42.18
C LYS A 459 44.02 -25.40 41.74
N ILE A 460 43.17 -25.92 42.63
CA ILE A 460 41.72 -25.91 42.45
C ILE A 460 41.18 -24.60 42.97
N ILE A 461 40.62 -23.81 42.05
CA ILE A 461 40.03 -22.50 42.33
C ILE A 461 38.50 -22.58 42.24
N PRO A 462 37.77 -21.67 42.93
CA PRO A 462 36.33 -21.53 42.78
C PRO A 462 35.92 -21.38 41.32
N SER A 463 34.89 -22.10 40.91
CA SER A 463 34.23 -21.85 39.65
C SER A 463 33.41 -20.57 39.74
N GLY A 464 33.49 -19.74 38.70
CA GLY A 464 32.61 -18.58 38.59
C GLY A 464 31.15 -19.02 38.51
N ILE A 465 30.28 -18.32 39.24
CA ILE A 465 28.83 -18.55 39.22
C ILE A 465 28.30 -18.28 37.82
N ILE A 466 27.46 -19.20 37.34
CA ILE A 466 26.81 -19.07 36.04
C ILE A 466 25.46 -18.41 36.28
N VAL A 467 25.39 -17.11 36.02
CA VAL A 467 24.15 -16.35 36.12
C VAL A 467 23.36 -16.52 34.84
N ASN A 468 22.18 -17.12 34.93
CA ASN A 468 21.28 -17.30 33.80
C ASN A 468 19.96 -16.60 34.07
N LEU A 469 19.41 -15.97 33.04
CA LEU A 469 18.29 -15.04 33.18
C LEU A 469 16.95 -15.64 32.71
N VAL A 470 16.97 -16.68 31.88
CA VAL A 470 15.77 -17.32 31.28
C VAL A 470 15.98 -18.83 31.09
N GLN A 471 14.89 -19.61 31.12
CA GLN A 471 14.92 -21.04 30.78
C GLN A 471 15.09 -21.18 29.27
N LEU A 472 16.24 -21.68 28.80
CA LEU A 472 16.45 -22.03 27.40
C LEU A 472 16.14 -20.92 26.39
N GLY A 473 17.01 -19.91 26.35
CA GLY A 473 17.29 -19.16 25.12
C GLY A 473 16.11 -18.51 24.42
N THR A 474 15.61 -17.40 24.97
CA THR A 474 14.91 -16.38 24.17
C THR A 474 15.80 -15.16 23.98
N PRO A 475 16.80 -15.25 23.07
CA PRO A 475 17.57 -14.08 22.66
C PRO A 475 16.77 -13.19 21.71
N MET A 476 15.58 -13.61 21.25
CA MET A 476 14.76 -12.87 20.31
C MET A 476 13.31 -12.78 20.79
N ILE A 477 12.75 -11.57 20.75
CA ILE A 477 11.33 -11.30 21.03
C ILE A 477 10.77 -10.45 19.88
N GLU A 478 9.51 -10.65 19.51
CA GLU A 478 8.89 -9.91 18.40
C GLU A 478 8.30 -8.59 18.88
N SER A 479 8.50 -7.51 18.12
CA SER A 479 7.87 -6.23 18.44
C SER A 479 6.39 -6.26 18.07
N GLY A 480 5.50 -6.25 19.08
CA GLY A 480 4.09 -5.89 18.87
C GLY A 480 3.04 -6.88 19.39
N HIS A 481 3.42 -8.06 19.89
CA HIS A 481 2.48 -9.05 20.47
C HIS A 481 2.97 -9.63 21.82
N GLU A 482 2.06 -10.30 22.56
CA GLU A 482 2.02 -10.70 23.99
C GLU A 482 3.16 -11.61 24.53
N GLN A 483 4.43 -11.34 24.21
CA GLN A 483 5.58 -12.05 24.77
C GLN A 483 6.32 -11.19 25.81
N ASP A 484 5.93 -11.31 27.09
CA ASP A 484 6.64 -10.64 28.18
C ASP A 484 8.00 -11.27 28.47
N LEU A 485 9.05 -10.46 28.53
CA LEU A 485 10.40 -10.90 28.88
C LEU A 485 10.53 -11.03 30.39
N LYS A 486 10.70 -12.27 30.89
CA LYS A 486 10.89 -12.55 32.32
C LYS A 486 12.35 -12.90 32.64
N LEU A 487 13.02 -12.05 33.40
CA LEU A 487 14.38 -12.23 33.92
C LEU A 487 14.32 -12.87 35.32
N ASP A 488 14.69 -14.14 35.47
CA ASP A 488 14.53 -14.90 36.74
C ASP A 488 15.83 -15.62 37.18
N PRO A 489 16.87 -14.87 37.58
CA PRO A 489 18.13 -15.45 38.04
C PRO A 489 18.00 -16.32 39.28
N GLY A 490 16.95 -16.16 40.09
CA GLY A 490 16.71 -17.03 41.26
C GLY A 490 16.41 -18.47 40.90
N ILE A 491 15.79 -18.72 39.74
CA ILE A 491 15.42 -20.06 39.27
C ILE A 491 16.50 -20.64 38.34
N TYR A 492 17.07 -19.81 37.46
CA TYR A 492 17.89 -20.32 36.35
C TYR A 492 19.40 -20.25 36.58
N SER A 493 19.87 -19.45 37.53
CA SER A 493 21.31 -19.38 37.84
C SER A 493 21.74 -20.62 38.59
N VAL A 494 22.96 -21.07 38.32
CA VAL A 494 23.54 -22.25 38.96
C VAL A 494 24.88 -21.84 39.54
N ASP A 495 25.10 -22.20 40.80
CA ASP A 495 26.46 -22.26 41.34
C ASP A 495 27.05 -23.63 40.96
N PRO A 496 28.00 -23.67 40.00
CA PRO A 496 28.56 -24.91 39.52
C PRO A 496 29.44 -25.64 40.56
N ASP A 497 29.64 -25.07 41.75
CA ASP A 497 30.32 -25.72 42.87
C ASP A 497 29.38 -26.18 44.00
N ALA A 498 28.11 -25.71 44.03
CA ALA A 498 27.10 -26.11 45.01
C ALA A 498 26.18 -27.24 44.51
N TYR A 499 25.50 -27.93 45.43
CA TYR A 499 24.48 -28.95 45.11
C TYR A 499 23.10 -28.32 44.84
N GLU A 500 22.76 -27.20 45.49
CA GLU A 500 21.53 -26.44 45.27
C GLU A 500 21.81 -24.94 45.34
N PHE A 501 21.14 -24.15 44.49
CA PHE A 501 21.26 -22.69 44.44
C PHE A 501 20.15 -22.05 45.28
N ASN A 502 20.50 -21.39 46.40
CA ASN A 502 19.53 -20.72 47.26
C ASN A 502 19.43 -19.22 46.96
N ALA A 503 18.39 -18.82 46.21
CA ALA A 503 18.19 -17.43 45.78
C ALA A 503 18.02 -16.41 46.94
N SER A 504 17.63 -16.86 48.14
CA SER A 504 17.38 -15.96 49.28
C SER A 504 18.65 -15.39 49.93
N GLU A 505 19.80 -16.01 49.69
CA GLU A 505 21.11 -15.61 50.23
C GLU A 505 21.79 -14.50 49.41
N TRP A 506 21.16 -14.08 48.31
CA TRP A 506 21.74 -13.15 47.35
C TRP A 506 20.99 -11.81 47.33
N LYS A 507 21.72 -10.76 46.97
CA LYS A 507 21.18 -9.44 46.65
C LYS A 507 21.24 -9.26 45.13
N TYR A 508 20.14 -8.79 44.55
CA TYR A 508 19.98 -8.63 43.10
C TYR A 508 19.84 -7.16 42.71
N GLU A 509 20.57 -6.75 41.68
CA GLU A 509 20.44 -5.44 41.05
C GLU A 509 20.32 -5.60 39.53
N TYR A 510 19.24 -5.07 38.93
CA TYR A 510 18.97 -5.19 37.50
C TYR A 510 19.27 -3.89 36.77
N TYR A 511 19.84 -4.05 35.58
CA TYR A 511 20.26 -2.97 34.70
C TYR A 511 19.83 -3.27 33.27
N CYS A 512 19.42 -2.23 32.54
CA CYS A 512 19.03 -2.34 31.14
C CYS A 512 19.64 -1.20 30.32
N ARG A 513 20.07 -1.52 29.09
CA ARG A 513 20.52 -0.53 28.10
C ARG A 513 20.32 -1.05 26.67
N ILE A 514 20.44 -0.15 25.71
CA ILE A 514 20.59 -0.52 24.30
C ILE A 514 22.04 -0.98 24.08
N TYR A 515 22.21 -2.17 23.51
CA TYR A 515 23.52 -2.76 23.24
C TYR A 515 24.29 -1.91 22.22
N GLY A 516 25.57 -1.63 22.49
CA GLY A 516 26.43 -0.84 21.60
C GLY A 516 26.49 0.68 21.90
N LEU A 517 25.62 1.21 22.75
CA LEU A 517 25.68 2.61 23.20
C LEU A 517 26.28 2.67 24.62
N TYR A 518 27.53 3.18 24.72
CA TYR A 518 28.31 3.40 25.96
C TYR A 518 28.81 2.14 26.69
N MET A 519 29.70 2.30 27.69
CA MET A 519 30.24 1.23 28.55
C MET A 519 29.47 1.26 29.89
N PHE A 520 29.14 0.11 30.52
CA PHE A 520 28.58 0.14 31.88
C PHE A 520 29.57 0.89 32.79
N PRO A 521 29.15 1.90 33.57
CA PRO A 521 30.08 2.64 34.41
C PRO A 521 30.77 1.67 35.36
N LYS A 522 32.10 1.82 35.50
CA LYS A 522 32.89 1.03 36.45
C LYS A 522 32.21 1.09 37.83
N LEU A 523 31.98 -0.07 38.43
CA LEU A 523 31.29 -0.35 39.70
C LEU A 523 31.88 0.33 40.97
N ASN A 524 32.63 1.43 40.84
CA ASN A 524 33.20 2.20 41.95
C ASN A 524 32.67 3.64 42.04
N GLY A 525 31.62 4.00 41.30
CA GLY A 525 30.97 5.31 41.39
C GLY A 525 29.57 5.19 41.98
N SER A 526 29.37 5.72 43.18
CA SER A 526 28.06 5.87 43.81
C SER A 526 27.11 6.69 42.93
N LEU A 527 26.04 6.05 42.44
CA LEU A 527 24.91 6.70 41.77
C LEU A 527 23.76 6.89 42.77
N LEU A 528 23.21 8.10 42.78
CA LEU A 528 22.21 8.61 43.72
C LEU A 528 20.89 7.80 43.67
N PRO A 529 20.18 7.66 44.81
CA PRO A 529 18.88 7.01 44.83
C PRO A 529 17.83 7.94 44.19
N ILE A 530 16.96 7.38 43.35
CA ILE A 530 15.79 8.09 42.84
C ILE A 530 14.66 7.93 43.85
N ASP A 531 14.53 8.90 44.75
CA ASP A 531 13.23 9.31 45.24
C ASP A 531 12.71 10.37 44.26
N ASN A 532 11.91 9.96 43.28
CA ASN A 532 10.95 10.86 42.64
C ASN A 532 9.72 10.08 42.17
N SER A 533 8.58 10.46 42.72
CA SER A 533 7.31 9.74 42.74
C SER A 533 6.47 9.88 41.45
N THR A 534 7.09 9.80 40.26
CA THR A 534 6.37 9.96 38.98
C THR A 534 6.59 8.83 37.97
N ILE A 535 7.05 7.66 38.43
CA ILE A 535 7.09 6.44 37.62
C ILE A 535 6.15 5.44 38.28
N ASP A 536 5.17 4.97 37.52
CA ASP A 536 4.29 3.86 37.91
C ASP A 536 5.16 2.64 38.27
N PRO A 537 5.17 2.17 39.52
CA PRO A 537 5.99 1.04 39.96
C PRO A 537 5.67 -0.28 39.25
N LEU A 538 4.56 -0.33 38.50
CA LEU A 538 4.08 -1.52 37.78
C LEU A 538 4.53 -1.58 36.32
N ASN A 539 5.14 -0.53 35.75
CA ASN A 539 5.52 -0.50 34.34
C ASN A 539 6.90 0.17 34.10
N PRO A 540 8.00 -0.55 34.39
CA PRO A 540 9.34 -0.01 34.21
C PRO A 540 9.76 -0.03 32.74
N SER A 541 9.99 1.15 32.14
CA SER A 541 10.62 1.25 30.81
C SER A 541 12.14 1.36 30.94
N CYS A 542 12.90 0.71 30.04
CA CYS A 542 14.36 0.90 29.93
C CYS A 542 14.76 2.31 29.47
N LEU A 543 13.78 3.20 29.25
CA LEU A 543 13.92 4.56 28.74
C LEU A 543 13.16 5.51 29.67
N SER A 544 13.72 5.83 30.84
CA SER A 544 13.24 7.02 31.56
C SER A 544 13.89 8.26 30.95
N ASN A 545 13.07 9.09 30.32
CA ASN A 545 13.41 10.42 29.84
C ASN A 545 14.09 11.23 30.97
N ARG A 546 15.41 11.38 30.95
CA ARG A 546 16.12 12.45 31.67
C ARG A 546 17.26 13.00 30.83
N THR A 547 17.32 14.33 30.82
CA THR A 547 18.18 15.23 30.05
C THR A 547 19.63 15.31 30.52
N ASP A 548 20.09 14.33 31.30
CA ASP A 548 21.43 14.32 31.87
C ASP A 548 22.11 13.08 31.30
N ASN A 549 23.34 13.20 30.78
CA ASN A 549 24.12 12.22 29.99
C ASN A 549 24.38 10.83 30.65
N GLN A 550 23.37 10.17 31.19
CA GLN A 550 23.40 8.83 31.75
C GLN A 550 22.13 8.07 31.34
N THR A 551 22.17 7.43 30.18
CA THR A 551 21.09 6.55 29.71
C THR A 551 21.32 5.13 30.24
N GLY A 552 20.77 4.86 31.43
CA GLY A 552 20.72 3.51 32.01
C GLY A 552 19.75 3.46 33.17
N TRP A 553 18.91 2.42 33.23
CA TRP A 553 17.96 2.19 34.32
C TRP A 553 18.58 1.26 35.36
N LYS A 554 18.45 1.59 36.66
CA LYS A 554 18.83 0.74 37.80
C LYS A 554 17.59 0.44 38.61
N TYR A 555 17.27 -0.84 38.78
CA TYR A 555 16.23 -1.30 39.70
C TYR A 555 16.83 -2.14 40.80
N SER A 556 16.84 -1.56 42.00
CA SER A 556 17.34 -2.18 43.21
C SER A 556 16.17 -2.51 44.12
N ASN A 557 15.65 -3.74 44.02
CA ASN A 557 14.75 -4.28 45.02
C ASN A 557 15.43 -5.48 45.68
N SER A 558 15.76 -5.36 46.95
CA SER A 558 16.67 -6.28 47.63
C SER A 558 16.14 -7.71 47.76
N ILE A 559 14.84 -7.95 47.56
CA ILE A 559 14.16 -9.20 47.91
C ILE A 559 13.65 -10.00 46.69
N LYS A 560 13.41 -9.38 45.53
CA LYS A 560 12.81 -10.07 44.37
C LYS A 560 13.87 -10.62 43.42
N SER A 561 13.94 -11.94 43.30
CA SER A 561 14.85 -12.67 42.40
C SER A 561 14.37 -12.73 40.94
N SER A 562 13.20 -12.16 40.62
CA SER A 562 12.64 -12.14 39.25
C SER A 562 12.10 -10.76 38.85
N LEU A 563 12.24 -10.38 37.58
CA LEU A 563 11.75 -9.13 36.99
C LEU A 563 11.08 -9.41 35.62
N THR A 564 9.89 -8.87 35.36
CA THR A 564 9.18 -9.00 34.07
C THR A 564 9.15 -7.65 33.34
N ILE A 565 9.38 -7.67 32.02
CA ILE A 565 9.46 -6.50 31.14
C ILE A 565 8.55 -6.74 29.94
N LEU A 566 7.64 -5.79 29.67
CA LEU A 566 6.67 -5.90 28.57
C LEU A 566 7.36 -5.64 27.22
N SER A 567 7.16 -6.49 26.21
CA SER A 567 7.77 -6.35 24.87
C SER A 567 7.46 -5.00 24.21
N ARG A 568 6.23 -4.49 24.37
CA ARG A 568 5.80 -3.16 23.88
C ARG A 568 6.58 -1.97 24.45
N SER A 569 7.29 -2.15 25.58
CA SER A 569 8.10 -1.10 26.20
C SER A 569 9.52 -1.02 25.62
N LEU A 570 9.85 -1.93 24.70
CA LEU A 570 11.14 -2.06 24.02
C LEU A 570 10.97 -1.68 22.54
N GLN A 571 11.98 -1.02 21.97
CA GLN A 571 11.94 -0.57 20.58
C GLN A 571 12.31 -1.73 19.64
N SER A 572 11.54 -1.90 18.57
CA SER A 572 11.82 -2.89 17.52
C SER A 572 13.18 -2.68 16.88
N ASN A 573 13.74 -3.76 16.32
CA ASN A 573 15.00 -3.77 15.60
C ASN A 573 16.19 -3.20 16.42
N ARG A 574 16.11 -3.38 17.75
CA ARG A 574 17.19 -3.04 18.68
C ARG A 574 17.53 -4.24 19.54
N THR A 575 18.82 -4.39 19.81
CA THR A 575 19.29 -5.33 20.81
C THR A 575 19.39 -4.61 22.15
N TYR A 576 18.63 -5.08 23.12
CA TYR A 576 18.74 -4.64 24.50
C TYR A 576 19.69 -5.57 25.25
N GLN A 577 20.58 -4.98 26.05
CA GLN A 577 21.41 -5.70 26.98
C GLN A 577 20.86 -5.52 28.38
N PHE A 578 20.35 -6.61 28.92
CA PHE A 578 19.99 -6.73 30.32
C PHE A 578 21.18 -7.27 31.08
N MET A 579 21.48 -6.66 32.23
CA MET A 579 22.51 -7.12 33.14
C MET A 579 21.89 -7.30 34.51
N VAL A 580 22.12 -8.45 35.13
CA VAL A 580 21.86 -8.62 36.56
C VAL A 580 23.17 -8.75 37.30
N TYR A 581 23.32 -7.95 38.36
CA TYR A 581 24.41 -8.05 39.31
C TYR A 581 23.91 -8.75 40.57
N MET A 582 24.66 -9.76 40.99
CA MET A 582 24.36 -10.59 42.15
C MET A 582 25.50 -10.53 43.15
N GLU A 583 25.17 -10.29 44.42
CA GLU A 583 26.13 -10.21 45.53
C GLU A 583 25.66 -11.11 46.66
N ASN A 584 26.53 -12.00 47.15
CA ASN A 584 26.18 -12.87 48.27
C ASN A 584 26.09 -12.03 49.56
N ARG A 585 24.97 -12.14 50.29
CA ARG A 585 24.70 -11.34 51.49
C ARG A 585 25.62 -11.70 52.67
N LEU A 586 26.10 -12.94 52.73
CA LEU A 586 26.96 -13.44 53.81
C LEU A 586 28.45 -13.27 53.48
N ASN A 587 28.83 -13.34 52.20
CA ASN A 587 30.19 -13.12 51.73
C ASN A 587 30.25 -12.19 50.50
N PRO A 588 30.39 -10.87 50.72
CA PRO A 588 30.39 -9.86 49.65
C PRO A 588 31.50 -10.01 48.60
N SER A 589 32.53 -10.82 48.89
CA SER A 589 33.63 -11.09 47.94
C SER A 589 33.19 -12.01 46.79
N ILE A 590 32.04 -12.69 46.94
CA ILE A 590 31.48 -13.56 45.92
C ILE A 590 30.40 -12.77 45.18
N GLN A 591 30.74 -12.38 43.95
CA GLN A 591 29.92 -11.55 43.09
C GLN A 591 29.80 -12.21 41.73
N ALA A 592 28.63 -12.08 41.13
CA ALA A 592 28.37 -12.65 39.82
C ALA A 592 27.55 -11.66 38.99
N THR A 593 27.78 -11.66 37.68
CA THR A 593 27.06 -10.79 36.77
C THR A 593 26.60 -11.58 35.57
N GLY A 594 25.30 -11.59 35.33
CA GLY A 594 24.68 -12.21 34.16
C GLY A 594 24.32 -11.15 33.14
N TYR A 595 24.45 -11.48 31.87
CA TYR A 595 24.02 -10.65 30.76
C TYR A 595 23.06 -11.43 29.89
N LEU A 596 21.99 -10.79 29.45
CA LEU A 596 21.10 -11.30 28.42
C LEU A 596 21.00 -10.25 27.33
N LEU A 597 21.35 -10.65 26.12
CA LEU A 597 21.07 -9.86 24.93
C LEU A 597 19.74 -10.34 24.38
N VAL A 598 18.81 -9.40 24.25
CA VAL A 598 17.51 -9.65 23.64
C VAL A 598 17.41 -8.75 22.42
N GLN A 599 17.39 -9.37 21.25
CA GLN A 599 17.12 -8.73 19.98
C GLN A 599 15.60 -8.68 19.79
N VAL A 600 15.09 -7.50 19.45
CA VAL A 600 13.68 -7.36 19.10
C VAL A 600 13.58 -7.43 17.57
N GLU A 601 13.00 -8.50 16.98
CA GLU A 601 12.93 -8.73 15.52
C GLU A 601 11.59 -8.32 14.89
N ASP A 602 11.62 -8.10 13.56
CA ASP A 602 10.46 -7.91 12.66
C ASP A 602 10.41 -9.10 11.67
N ILE A 603 9.44 -10.02 11.80
CA ILE A 603 9.23 -11.15 10.86
C ILE A 603 7.81 -11.06 10.25
N TYR A 604 7.70 -11.23 8.92
CA TYR A 604 6.43 -11.25 8.19
C TYR A 604 6.11 -12.64 7.61
N SER A 605 5.17 -13.39 8.20
CA SER A 605 4.26 -14.22 7.38
C SER A 605 3.54 -13.30 6.37
N PRO A 606 2.96 -13.78 5.25
CA PRO A 606 2.12 -12.92 4.41
C PRO A 606 1.01 -12.36 5.28
N VAL A 607 1.14 -11.10 5.67
CA VAL A 607 0.21 -10.46 6.58
C VAL A 607 -0.99 -10.10 5.74
N ILE A 608 -2.14 -10.65 6.09
CA ILE A 608 -3.37 -10.20 5.45
C ILE A 608 -3.83 -8.96 6.20
N ALA A 609 -3.67 -7.81 5.58
CA ALA A 609 -4.34 -6.61 6.04
C ALA A 609 -5.80 -6.69 5.61
N VAL A 610 -6.71 -6.64 6.58
CA VAL A 610 -8.14 -6.52 6.33
C VAL A 610 -8.58 -5.12 6.69
N GLY A 611 -9.37 -4.49 5.83
CA GLY A 611 -9.88 -3.15 6.04
C GLY A 611 -11.30 -2.98 5.51
N CYS A 612 -11.95 -1.91 5.96
CA CYS A 612 -13.25 -1.49 5.44
C CYS A 612 -13.05 -0.61 4.22
N VAL A 613 -13.87 -0.83 3.19
CA VAL A 613 -13.95 0.06 2.01
C VAL A 613 -14.48 1.44 2.41
N ILE A 614 -15.44 1.48 3.34
CA ILE A 614 -15.97 2.70 3.94
C ILE A 614 -15.13 3.02 5.19
N SER A 615 -14.34 4.10 5.13
CA SER A 615 -13.37 4.44 6.18
C SER A 615 -14.03 4.72 7.53
N THR A 616 -15.25 5.26 7.54
CA THR A 616 -16.02 5.54 8.77
C THR A 616 -16.47 4.27 9.51
N MET A 617 -16.43 3.09 8.87
CA MET A 617 -16.71 1.80 9.53
C MET A 617 -15.48 1.21 10.22
N CYS A 618 -14.29 1.77 9.97
CA CYS A 618 -13.00 1.27 10.47
C CYS A 618 -12.30 2.30 11.37
N VAL A 619 -13.05 2.95 12.28
CA VAL A 619 -12.49 3.91 13.24
C VAL A 619 -11.55 3.19 14.21
N SER A 620 -10.36 3.77 14.44
CA SER A 620 -9.32 3.18 15.30
C SER A 620 -9.69 3.30 16.78
N ASN A 621 -10.33 2.28 17.35
CA ASN A 621 -10.34 2.11 18.80
C ASN A 621 -10.65 0.66 19.22
N THR A 622 -9.87 0.13 20.18
CA THR A 622 -10.11 -1.10 20.95
C THR A 622 -10.32 -2.40 20.13
N GLU A 623 -10.41 -3.54 20.80
CA GLU A 623 -10.46 -4.91 20.25
C GLU A 623 -11.58 -5.17 19.21
N PHE A 624 -12.57 -4.26 19.11
CA PHE A 624 -13.74 -4.34 18.24
C PHE A 624 -14.01 -3.01 17.53
N GLN A 625 -14.40 -3.07 16.27
CA GLN A 625 -14.88 -1.94 15.47
C GLN A 625 -16.39 -1.79 15.57
N LEU A 626 -16.93 -0.58 15.44
CA LEU A 626 -18.38 -0.36 15.40
C LEU A 626 -18.90 -0.51 13.97
N VAL A 627 -19.87 -1.39 13.76
CA VAL A 627 -20.61 -1.50 12.49
C VAL A 627 -21.98 -0.90 12.63
N ASN A 628 -22.30 -0.03 11.69
CA ASN A 628 -23.65 0.43 11.47
C ASN A 628 -24.50 -0.70 10.82
N PRO A 629 -25.53 -1.24 11.51
CA PRO A 629 -26.37 -2.31 10.99
C PRO A 629 -27.27 -1.89 9.82
N THR A 630 -27.46 -0.59 9.57
CA THR A 630 -28.33 -0.09 8.48
C THR A 630 -27.62 0.04 7.13
N THR A 631 -26.29 -0.04 7.10
CA THR A 631 -25.47 -0.02 5.87
C THR A 631 -24.89 -1.39 5.57
N GLN A 632 -24.68 -1.69 4.29
CA GLN A 632 -23.84 -2.83 3.93
C GLN A 632 -22.39 -2.66 4.44
N VAL A 633 -21.76 -3.78 4.79
CA VAL A 633 -20.35 -3.86 5.20
C VAL A 633 -19.53 -4.34 4.01
N ALA A 634 -18.69 -3.47 3.47
CA ALA A 634 -17.75 -3.80 2.41
C ALA A 634 -16.34 -3.86 2.98
N LEU A 635 -15.71 -5.03 2.87
CA LEU A 635 -14.36 -5.33 3.33
C LEU A 635 -13.45 -5.65 2.14
N PHE A 636 -12.18 -5.33 2.31
CA PHE A 636 -11.13 -5.79 1.44
C PHE A 636 -10.04 -6.47 2.25
N SER A 637 -9.32 -7.37 1.60
CA SER A 637 -8.14 -8.04 2.13
C SER A 637 -6.99 -7.87 1.16
N ILE A 638 -5.85 -7.42 1.67
CA ILE A 638 -4.61 -7.25 0.92
C ILE A 638 -3.59 -8.16 1.57
N CYS A 639 -3.03 -9.06 0.79
CA CYS A 639 -1.88 -9.83 1.22
C CYS A 639 -0.63 -8.94 1.07
N ILE A 640 0.05 -8.69 2.19
CA ILE A 640 1.26 -7.89 2.29
C ILE A 640 2.43 -8.87 2.46
N GLY A 641 3.37 -8.84 1.51
CA GLY A 641 4.49 -9.78 1.44
C GLY A 641 4.46 -10.61 0.16
N ASN A 642 4.96 -11.84 0.21
CA ASN A 642 5.04 -12.71 -0.97
C ASN A 642 3.74 -13.52 -1.16
N CYS A 643 2.86 -13.07 -2.05
CA CYS A 643 1.56 -13.67 -2.31
C CYS A 643 1.50 -14.51 -3.60
N THR A 644 2.65 -14.80 -4.21
CA THR A 644 2.75 -15.45 -5.54
C THR A 644 2.29 -16.91 -5.55
N THR A 645 2.27 -17.56 -4.39
CA THR A 645 1.86 -18.97 -4.19
C THR A 645 0.42 -19.11 -3.72
N LEU A 646 -0.38 -18.03 -3.79
CA LEU A 646 -1.78 -18.02 -3.36
C LEU A 646 -2.62 -18.97 -4.23
N GLN A 647 -3.28 -19.93 -3.59
CA GLN A 647 -4.16 -20.89 -4.27
C GLN A 647 -5.61 -20.44 -4.24
N ASN A 648 -6.12 -20.07 -3.07
CA ASN A 648 -7.48 -19.57 -2.90
C ASN A 648 -7.62 -18.65 -1.68
N ILE A 649 -8.69 -17.88 -1.66
CA ILE A 649 -9.12 -16.99 -0.57
C ILE A 649 -10.48 -17.47 -0.11
N ILE A 650 -10.75 -17.49 1.20
CA ILE A 650 -12.04 -17.88 1.78
C ILE A 650 -12.40 -16.92 2.91
N TRP A 651 -13.62 -16.39 2.89
CA TRP A 651 -14.18 -15.58 3.98
C TRP A 651 -15.15 -16.38 4.87
N ASN A 652 -14.82 -16.45 6.16
CA ASN A 652 -15.61 -17.05 7.22
C ASN A 652 -16.21 -15.96 8.12
N VAL A 653 -17.49 -16.09 8.45
CA VAL A 653 -18.23 -15.14 9.29
C VAL A 653 -18.67 -15.87 10.54
N TYR A 654 -18.32 -15.34 11.69
CA TYR A 654 -18.65 -15.90 12.99
C TYR A 654 -19.55 -14.94 13.76
N GLN A 655 -20.48 -15.52 14.52
CA GLN A 655 -21.24 -14.83 15.55
C GLN A 655 -20.56 -15.05 16.91
N GLY A 656 -20.51 -14.02 17.74
CA GLY A 656 -19.91 -14.07 19.07
C GLY A 656 -20.95 -13.84 20.17
N SER A 657 -20.69 -14.40 21.36
CA SER A 657 -21.39 -14.04 22.60
C SER A 657 -20.40 -13.67 23.69
N SER A 658 -20.73 -12.62 24.46
CA SER A 658 -19.96 -12.23 25.64
C SER A 658 -20.41 -13.07 26.84
N ASN A 659 -19.52 -13.89 27.40
CA ASN A 659 -19.82 -14.70 28.58
C ASN A 659 -19.20 -14.04 29.81
N SER A 660 -20.03 -13.45 30.67
CA SER A 660 -19.62 -12.59 31.79
C SER A 660 -18.77 -13.26 32.87
N SER A 661 -18.61 -14.60 32.81
CA SER A 661 -17.89 -15.39 33.80
C SER A 661 -16.46 -15.76 33.43
N SER A 662 -16.03 -15.63 32.16
CA SER A 662 -14.73 -16.16 31.69
C SER A 662 -13.80 -15.16 31.00
N ASN A 663 -14.20 -13.90 30.78
CA ASN A 663 -13.42 -12.92 30.00
C ASN A 663 -12.96 -13.43 28.61
N VAL A 664 -13.59 -14.48 28.07
CA VAL A 664 -13.27 -15.09 26.77
C VAL A 664 -14.52 -15.10 25.91
N THR A 665 -14.47 -14.42 24.77
CA THR A 665 -15.55 -14.39 23.76
C THR A 665 -15.57 -15.70 22.99
N GLN A 666 -16.73 -16.37 22.93
CA GLN A 666 -16.89 -17.60 22.16
C GLN A 666 -17.38 -17.27 20.74
N TRP A 667 -16.62 -17.68 19.72
CA TRP A 667 -16.97 -17.52 18.31
C TRP A 667 -17.59 -18.80 17.75
N ILE A 668 -18.77 -18.68 17.14
CA ILE A 668 -19.47 -19.78 16.46
C ILE A 668 -19.58 -19.43 14.99
N LEU A 669 -19.17 -20.33 14.10
CA LEU A 669 -19.30 -20.12 12.66
C LEU A 669 -20.77 -19.91 12.31
N PHE A 670 -21.09 -18.76 11.72
CA PHE A 670 -22.45 -18.45 11.30
C PHE A 670 -22.87 -19.41 10.19
N ASN A 671 -24.16 -19.79 10.11
CA ASN A 671 -24.62 -20.72 9.09
C ASN A 671 -24.57 -20.07 7.70
N GLN A 672 -23.46 -20.26 7.01
CA GLN A 672 -23.16 -19.66 5.71
C GLN A 672 -23.63 -20.54 4.54
N MET A 673 -24.91 -20.94 4.52
CA MET A 673 -25.59 -21.85 3.56
C MET A 673 -25.08 -21.78 2.09
N ASN A 674 -25.30 -22.88 1.35
CA ASN A 674 -24.87 -23.13 -0.04
C ASN A 674 -25.04 -21.91 -0.97
N ILE A 675 -24.18 -21.81 -1.98
CA ILE A 675 -24.01 -20.67 -2.91
C ILE A 675 -25.34 -20.18 -3.54
N TYR A 676 -26.35 -21.03 -3.65
CA TYR A 676 -27.65 -20.72 -4.26
C TYR A 676 -28.67 -20.04 -3.32
N GLU A 677 -28.46 -20.05 -2.00
CA GLU A 677 -29.39 -19.48 -1.01
C GLU A 677 -28.81 -18.29 -0.23
N ASN A 678 -27.54 -17.95 -0.50
CA ASN A 678 -26.83 -16.97 0.30
C ASN A 678 -26.97 -15.54 -0.25
N ILE A 679 -28.05 -14.87 0.16
CA ILE A 679 -28.37 -13.48 -0.21
C ILE A 679 -27.61 -12.42 0.61
N TRP A 680 -26.84 -12.84 1.63
CA TRP A 680 -26.19 -11.94 2.57
C TRP A 680 -24.70 -11.71 2.29
N PHE A 681 -24.03 -12.61 1.56
CA PHE A 681 -22.57 -12.56 1.38
C PHE A 681 -22.17 -12.64 -0.10
N PHE A 682 -21.39 -11.66 -0.55
CA PHE A 682 -20.85 -11.57 -1.90
C PHE A 682 -19.31 -11.53 -1.85
N GLY A 683 -18.64 -12.11 -2.85
CA GLY A 683 -17.17 -12.14 -2.89
C GLY A 683 -16.47 -13.06 -1.88
N ARG A 684 -17.14 -14.10 -1.35
CA ARG A 684 -16.56 -15.02 -0.35
C ARG A 684 -15.23 -15.68 -0.75
N ASN A 685 -14.98 -15.83 -2.05
CA ASN A 685 -13.77 -16.44 -2.58
C ASN A 685 -12.82 -15.41 -3.24
N THR A 686 -12.96 -14.13 -2.89
CA THR A 686 -12.15 -13.04 -3.43
C THR A 686 -11.54 -12.18 -2.35
N SER A 687 -10.57 -11.34 -2.72
CA SER A 687 -9.96 -10.36 -1.83
C SER A 687 -10.97 -9.33 -1.30
N ASN A 688 -12.02 -9.04 -2.06
CA ASN A 688 -13.09 -8.14 -1.65
C ASN A 688 -14.31 -8.95 -1.24
N PHE A 689 -14.95 -8.52 -0.15
CA PHE A 689 -16.10 -9.18 0.44
C PHE A 689 -17.16 -8.14 0.81
N THR A 690 -18.42 -8.40 0.49
CA THR A 690 -19.55 -7.57 0.94
C THR A 690 -20.54 -8.41 1.72
N SER A 691 -20.95 -7.88 2.87
CA SER A 691 -22.13 -8.33 3.59
C SER A 691 -23.25 -7.30 3.48
N THR A 692 -24.45 -7.73 3.13
CA THR A 692 -25.61 -6.82 3.04
C THR A 692 -26.12 -6.42 4.43
N ASN A 693 -26.73 -5.24 4.54
CA ASN A 693 -27.36 -4.77 5.78
C ASN A 693 -28.41 -5.75 6.34
N GLN A 694 -29.06 -6.53 5.46
CA GLN A 694 -30.03 -7.56 5.83
C GLN A 694 -29.47 -8.65 6.75
N LEU A 695 -28.16 -8.89 6.77
CA LEU A 695 -27.55 -9.80 7.74
C LEU A 695 -27.81 -9.33 9.17
N PHE A 696 -27.53 -8.06 9.44
CA PHE A 696 -27.61 -7.48 10.77
C PHE A 696 -29.06 -7.23 11.17
N LEU A 697 -29.89 -6.72 10.25
CA LEU A 697 -31.30 -6.47 10.50
C LEU A 697 -32.10 -7.73 10.85
N ASN A 698 -31.75 -8.88 10.25
CA ASN A 698 -32.42 -10.15 10.53
C ASN A 698 -31.87 -10.88 11.77
N ASN A 699 -30.72 -10.47 12.30
CA ASN A 699 -30.08 -11.10 13.45
C ASN A 699 -29.73 -10.10 14.56
N PRO A 700 -30.72 -9.34 15.08
CA PRO A 700 -30.47 -8.23 16.00
C PRO A 700 -29.97 -8.66 17.40
N LEU A 701 -30.11 -9.94 17.75
CA LEU A 701 -29.68 -10.49 19.05
C LEU A 701 -28.18 -10.83 19.10
N ILE A 702 -27.47 -10.76 17.96
CA ILE A 702 -26.05 -11.07 17.87
C ILE A 702 -25.26 -9.76 18.01
N GLU A 703 -24.67 -9.56 19.18
CA GLU A 703 -23.94 -8.33 19.50
C GLU A 703 -22.56 -8.26 18.84
N LEU A 704 -21.90 -9.42 18.66
CA LEU A 704 -20.52 -9.54 18.20
C LEU A 704 -20.44 -10.31 16.88
N TRP A 705 -19.69 -9.77 15.93
CA TRP A 705 -19.44 -10.38 14.63
C TRP A 705 -17.94 -10.45 14.36
N ARG A 706 -17.48 -11.51 13.72
CA ARG A 706 -16.09 -11.64 13.26
C ARG A 706 -16.06 -12.05 11.80
N PHE A 707 -15.43 -11.23 10.99
CA PHE A 707 -15.20 -11.46 9.57
C PHE A 707 -13.75 -11.86 9.41
N GLU A 708 -13.52 -13.14 9.16
CA GLU A 708 -12.20 -13.74 9.04
C GLU A 708 -11.95 -14.10 7.58
N VAL A 709 -10.79 -13.72 7.08
CA VAL A 709 -10.33 -14.11 5.76
C VAL A 709 -9.15 -15.07 5.90
N VAL A 710 -9.18 -16.13 5.12
CA VAL A 710 -8.17 -17.18 5.08
C VAL A 710 -7.57 -17.18 3.68
N TYR A 711 -6.26 -16.95 3.59
CA TYR A 711 -5.50 -17.11 2.36
C TYR A 711 -4.77 -18.44 2.43
N ASN A 712 -5.09 -19.35 1.51
CA ASN A 712 -4.43 -20.64 1.42
C ASN A 712 -3.30 -20.55 0.39
N PHE A 713 -2.08 -20.73 0.85
CA PHE A 713 -0.88 -20.87 0.02
C PHE A 713 -0.53 -22.34 -0.13
N THR A 714 0.38 -22.65 -1.05
CA THR A 714 0.78 -24.05 -1.35
C THR A 714 1.29 -24.83 -0.13
N PHE A 715 1.87 -24.17 0.87
CA PHE A 715 2.47 -24.83 2.04
C PHE A 715 2.03 -24.24 3.39
N GLU A 716 1.21 -23.18 3.41
CA GLU A 716 0.82 -22.47 4.63
C GLU A 716 -0.53 -21.78 4.47
N THR A 717 -1.16 -21.43 5.59
CA THR A 717 -2.40 -20.65 5.60
C THR A 717 -2.21 -19.40 6.46
N SER A 718 -2.52 -18.24 5.91
CA SER A 718 -2.54 -16.99 6.66
C SER A 718 -3.98 -16.61 6.94
N VAL A 719 -4.24 -16.06 8.12
CA VAL A 719 -5.56 -15.68 8.59
C VAL A 719 -5.51 -14.27 9.14
N SER A 720 -6.54 -13.49 8.84
CA SER A 720 -6.75 -12.18 9.46
C SER A 720 -8.24 -11.95 9.64
N SER A 721 -8.62 -11.13 10.61
CA SER A 721 -10.03 -10.89 10.88
C SER A 721 -10.29 -9.49 11.41
N LEU A 722 -11.49 -8.98 11.12
CA LEU A 722 -12.06 -7.81 11.77
C LEU A 722 -13.21 -8.25 12.67
N ASN A 723 -13.16 -7.81 13.92
CA ASN A 723 -14.22 -8.01 14.88
C ASN A 723 -15.06 -6.75 14.94
N PHE A 724 -16.38 -6.92 14.90
CA PHE A 724 -17.34 -5.84 14.96
C PHE A 724 -18.31 -6.01 16.12
N ILE A 725 -18.64 -4.89 16.74
CA ILE A 725 -19.79 -4.72 17.61
C ILE A 725 -20.86 -3.99 16.81
N ILE A 726 -22.11 -4.46 16.91
CA ILE A 726 -23.23 -3.72 16.33
C ILE A 726 -23.39 -2.40 17.07
N ASN A 727 -23.25 -1.29 16.35
CA ASN A 727 -23.68 0.01 16.83
C ASN A 727 -25.21 0.03 16.84
N GLN A 728 -25.81 0.28 18.01
CA GLN A 728 -27.26 0.34 18.12
C GLN A 728 -27.75 1.65 17.49
N PRO A 729 -28.85 1.63 16.71
CA PRO A 729 -29.41 2.86 16.18
C PRO A 729 -29.89 3.77 17.32
N PRO A 730 -29.97 5.10 17.07
CA PRO A 730 -30.60 6.02 18.00
C PRO A 730 -31.97 5.50 18.47
N TYR A 731 -32.30 5.69 19.74
CA TYR A 731 -33.53 5.14 20.33
C TYR A 731 -34.19 6.08 21.34
N ASN A 732 -35.37 5.68 21.83
CA ASN A 732 -36.20 6.39 22.84
C ASN A 732 -36.68 7.81 22.49
N GLY A 733 -36.42 8.30 21.28
CA GLY A 733 -36.95 9.58 20.80
C GLY A 733 -38.32 9.48 20.16
N SER A 734 -38.93 10.64 19.94
CA SER A 734 -40.15 10.79 19.15
C SER A 734 -40.00 12.01 18.26
N CYS A 735 -40.62 12.02 17.09
CA CYS A 735 -40.69 13.21 16.25
C CYS A 735 -42.14 13.64 16.03
N SER A 736 -42.37 14.95 16.02
CA SER A 736 -43.68 15.54 15.73
C SER A 736 -43.53 16.75 14.84
N MET A 737 -44.61 17.08 14.10
CA MET A 737 -44.65 18.25 13.23
C MET A 737 -45.91 19.06 13.51
N ASN A 738 -45.77 20.39 13.52
CA ASN A 738 -46.87 21.32 13.77
C ASN A 738 -46.77 22.54 12.84
N PRO A 739 -47.87 23.00 12.20
CA PRO A 739 -49.24 22.43 12.21
C PRO A 739 -49.39 21.17 11.34
N LEU A 740 -50.45 20.38 11.57
CA LEU A 740 -50.76 19.18 10.74
C LEU A 740 -51.46 19.50 9.41
N ASN A 741 -51.96 20.72 9.26
CA ASN A 741 -52.59 21.23 8.04
C ASN A 741 -51.99 22.59 7.72
N GLY A 742 -51.72 22.84 6.45
CA GLY A 742 -51.18 24.12 5.99
C GLY A 742 -51.20 24.25 4.49
N THR A 743 -50.57 25.32 4.01
CA THR A 743 -50.33 25.61 2.60
C THR A 743 -48.85 25.42 2.24
N THR A 744 -48.49 25.46 0.96
CA THR A 744 -47.08 25.47 0.50
C THR A 744 -46.22 26.62 1.06
N SER A 745 -46.87 27.68 1.55
CA SER A 745 -46.26 28.84 2.21
C SER A 745 -46.24 28.73 3.73
N THR A 746 -46.84 27.67 4.31
CA THR A 746 -46.87 27.44 5.75
C THR A 746 -45.53 26.88 6.23
N LEU A 747 -45.01 27.46 7.31
CA LEU A 747 -43.79 27.01 7.96
C LEU A 747 -44.12 25.92 8.98
N PHE A 748 -43.65 24.70 8.71
CA PHE A 748 -43.85 23.56 9.59
C PHE A 748 -42.67 23.43 10.53
N THR A 749 -42.93 23.37 11.84
CA THR A 749 -41.89 23.14 12.84
C THR A 749 -41.82 21.66 13.16
N ILE A 750 -40.61 21.10 13.03
CA ILE A 750 -40.29 19.72 13.37
C ILE A 750 -39.59 19.72 14.71
N GLU A 751 -40.06 18.86 15.61
CA GLU A 751 -39.44 18.65 16.92
C GLU A 751 -39.22 17.15 17.13
N CYS A 752 -37.96 16.78 17.33
CA CYS A 752 -37.52 15.41 17.60
C CYS A 752 -36.89 15.29 19.00
N PRO A 753 -37.65 15.44 20.10
CA PRO A 753 -37.09 15.34 21.44
C PRO A 753 -36.67 13.91 21.82
N ASN A 754 -35.75 13.82 22.80
CA ASN A 754 -35.37 12.61 23.52
C ASN A 754 -34.69 11.49 22.70
N TRP A 755 -34.25 11.76 21.47
CA TRP A 755 -33.37 10.82 20.77
C TRP A 755 -32.03 10.75 21.49
N TYR A 756 -31.65 9.53 21.87
CA TYR A 756 -30.38 9.25 22.54
C TYR A 756 -29.57 8.24 21.72
N ASP A 757 -28.28 8.51 21.66
CA ASP A 757 -27.25 7.62 21.14
C ASP A 757 -25.96 7.89 21.94
N GLU A 758 -25.18 6.85 22.23
CA GLU A 758 -23.96 6.97 23.04
C GLU A 758 -22.88 7.81 22.34
N ASN A 759 -22.86 7.81 21.00
CA ASN A 759 -21.94 8.58 20.18
C ASN A 759 -22.53 9.93 19.73
N GLY A 760 -23.76 10.23 20.14
CA GLY A 760 -24.48 11.45 19.81
C GLY A 760 -25.13 11.42 18.42
N ILE A 761 -26.11 12.30 18.23
CA ILE A 761 -26.82 12.45 16.97
C ILE A 761 -26.03 13.37 16.02
N GLN A 762 -25.80 12.91 14.79
CA GLN A 762 -25.17 13.69 13.73
C GLN A 762 -26.17 14.61 13.04
N ASP A 763 -27.26 14.04 12.54
CA ASP A 763 -28.28 14.78 11.80
C ASP A 763 -29.66 14.11 11.80
N TYR A 764 -30.66 14.92 11.45
CA TYR A 764 -32.05 14.59 11.26
C TYR A 764 -32.39 14.86 9.81
N SER A 765 -32.84 13.86 9.07
CA SER A 765 -33.17 13.96 7.65
C SER A 765 -34.65 13.66 7.42
N LEU A 766 -35.38 14.61 6.86
CA LEU A 766 -36.81 14.50 6.54
C LEU A 766 -37.01 13.96 5.12
N TYR A 767 -37.77 12.89 5.02
CA TYR A 767 -38.22 12.31 3.76
C TYR A 767 -39.74 12.32 3.65
N ILE A 768 -40.23 12.46 2.42
CA ILE A 768 -41.65 12.40 2.09
C ILE A 768 -41.89 11.44 0.93
N TRP A 769 -43.11 10.91 0.83
CA TRP A 769 -43.62 10.32 -0.40
C TRP A 769 -45.13 10.60 -0.51
N THR A 770 -45.57 10.90 -1.73
CA THR A 770 -46.98 11.08 -2.06
C THR A 770 -47.56 9.75 -2.55
N THR A 771 -48.88 9.59 -2.53
CA THR A 771 -49.55 8.39 -3.08
C THR A 771 -49.23 8.13 -4.55
N ASP A 772 -48.83 9.17 -5.28
CA ASP A 772 -48.55 9.10 -6.72
C ASP A 772 -47.06 8.81 -7.01
N GLN A 773 -46.18 8.90 -6.01
CA GLN A 773 -44.74 8.68 -6.11
C GLN A 773 -44.35 7.35 -5.44
N ARG A 774 -43.64 6.47 -6.16
CA ARG A 774 -43.18 5.18 -5.61
C ARG A 774 -41.92 5.29 -4.75
N GLU A 775 -41.23 6.43 -4.77
CA GLU A 775 -39.92 6.63 -4.12
C GLU A 775 -39.96 7.75 -3.07
N ARG A 776 -39.14 7.61 -2.02
CA ARG A 776 -39.00 8.57 -0.93
C ARG A 776 -38.08 9.73 -1.38
N MET A 777 -38.54 10.97 -1.22
CA MET A 777 -37.78 12.18 -1.55
C MET A 777 -37.29 12.87 -0.29
N MET A 778 -35.99 13.16 -0.23
CA MET A 778 -35.39 13.97 0.83
C MET A 778 -35.76 15.44 0.65
N ILE A 779 -36.28 16.08 1.69
CA ILE A 779 -36.74 17.48 1.63
C ILE A 779 -35.84 18.40 2.44
N ALA A 780 -35.38 17.93 3.60
CA ALA A 780 -34.58 18.74 4.51
C ALA A 780 -33.67 17.86 5.36
N PHE A 781 -32.60 18.45 5.88
CA PHE A 781 -31.77 17.89 6.92
C PHE A 781 -31.36 18.94 7.95
N SER A 782 -31.02 18.53 9.16
CA SER A 782 -30.62 19.44 10.23
C SER A 782 -29.69 18.74 11.20
N SER A 783 -28.66 19.43 11.71
CA SER A 783 -27.83 18.93 12.81
C SER A 783 -28.46 19.13 14.19
N VAL A 784 -29.58 19.86 14.26
CA VAL A 784 -30.34 20.10 15.49
C VAL A 784 -31.72 19.43 15.43
N SER A 785 -32.20 18.98 16.60
CA SER A 785 -33.46 18.23 16.76
C SER A 785 -34.73 19.05 16.49
N THR A 786 -34.60 20.37 16.40
CA THR A 786 -35.72 21.29 16.14
C THR A 786 -35.37 22.21 15.00
N PHE A 787 -36.13 22.12 13.91
CA PHE A 787 -35.92 22.93 12.71
C PHE A 787 -37.22 23.13 11.95
N GLN A 788 -37.21 24.10 11.04
CA GLN A 788 -38.39 24.51 10.29
C GLN A 788 -38.25 24.14 8.81
N VAL A 789 -39.36 23.71 8.20
CA VAL A 789 -39.40 23.29 6.80
C VAL A 789 -40.65 23.81 6.10
N TYR A 790 -40.54 23.98 4.79
CA TYR A 790 -41.66 24.09 3.87
C TYR A 790 -41.90 22.74 3.19
N LEU A 791 -43.18 22.37 3.05
CA LEU A 791 -43.58 21.09 2.47
C LEU A 791 -44.27 21.29 1.11
N PRO A 792 -44.10 20.34 0.18
CA PRO A 792 -44.83 20.35 -1.09
C PRO A 792 -46.29 19.94 -0.92
N THR A 793 -47.07 20.10 -1.98
CA THR A 793 -48.52 19.91 -2.03
C THR A 793 -48.93 18.43 -1.94
N GLY A 794 -50.13 18.18 -1.39
CA GLY A 794 -50.77 16.87 -1.36
C GLY A 794 -50.73 16.16 -0.01
N LEU A 795 -51.37 14.98 0.04
CA LEU A 795 -51.32 14.08 1.19
C LEU A 795 -49.97 13.37 1.20
N SER A 796 -49.06 13.90 2.03
CA SER A 796 -47.69 13.40 2.12
C SER A 796 -47.54 12.54 3.37
N HIS A 797 -47.08 11.31 3.18
CA HIS A 797 -46.54 10.53 4.28
C HIS A 797 -45.13 11.04 4.56
N THR A 798 -44.80 11.21 5.85
CA THR A 798 -43.55 11.81 6.28
C THR A 798 -42.78 10.85 7.18
N ILE A 799 -41.48 10.70 6.92
CA ILE A 799 -40.56 9.89 7.70
C ILE A 799 -39.40 10.77 8.14
N MET A 800 -39.02 10.66 9.40
CA MET A 800 -37.76 11.18 9.90
C MET A 800 -36.72 10.06 9.96
N TYR A 801 -35.53 10.34 9.42
CA TYR A 801 -34.33 9.56 9.67
C TYR A 801 -33.47 10.28 10.70
N ILE A 802 -33.10 9.59 11.76
CA ILE A 802 -32.22 10.11 12.80
C ILE A 802 -30.90 9.36 12.65
N ARG A 803 -29.82 10.09 12.33
CA ARG A 803 -28.50 9.52 12.06
C ARG A 803 -27.55 9.84 13.21
N ASP A 804 -26.87 8.84 13.75
CA ASP A 804 -25.78 9.05 14.71
C ASP A 804 -24.46 9.46 14.04
N THR A 805 -23.42 9.74 14.83
CA THR A 805 -22.09 10.13 14.32
C THR A 805 -21.33 9.01 13.60
N LEU A 806 -21.77 7.76 13.70
CA LEU A 806 -21.21 6.59 13.03
C LEU A 806 -22.06 6.15 11.82
N GLY A 807 -23.10 6.92 11.49
CA GLY A 807 -23.97 6.74 10.35
C GLY A 807 -25.17 5.82 10.58
N CYS A 808 -25.39 5.23 11.76
CA CYS A 808 -26.55 4.39 12.01
C CYS A 808 -27.83 5.22 12.01
N THR A 809 -28.88 4.67 11.37
CA THR A 809 -30.12 5.40 11.15
C THR A 809 -31.31 4.75 11.85
N ALA A 810 -32.10 5.55 12.55
CA ALA A 810 -33.42 5.19 13.05
C ALA A 810 -34.51 5.80 12.16
N GLU A 811 -35.49 4.99 11.76
CA GLU A 811 -36.65 5.43 10.99
C GLU A 811 -37.83 5.71 11.94
N PHE A 812 -38.41 6.91 11.85
CA PHE A 812 -39.61 7.29 12.60
C PHE A 812 -40.71 7.79 11.66
N ASN A 813 -41.83 7.05 11.64
CA ASN A 813 -43.02 7.44 10.89
C ASN A 813 -43.75 8.58 11.61
N MET A 814 -43.85 9.73 10.94
CA MET A 814 -44.58 10.88 11.46
C MET A 814 -46.04 10.86 11.00
N SER A 815 -46.88 11.69 11.62
CA SER A 815 -48.27 11.86 11.23
C SER A 815 -48.38 12.35 9.78
N SER A 816 -49.41 11.90 9.06
CA SER A 816 -49.71 12.43 7.72
C SER A 816 -50.09 13.90 7.80
N ILE A 817 -49.66 14.66 6.79
CA ILE A 817 -49.86 16.11 6.73
C ILE A 817 -50.63 16.41 5.44
N ASN A 818 -51.58 17.33 5.55
CA ASN A 818 -52.31 17.82 4.40
C ASN A 818 -51.82 19.23 4.04
N VAL A 819 -51.15 19.34 2.89
CA VAL A 819 -50.64 20.61 2.37
C VAL A 819 -51.42 21.00 1.14
N THR A 820 -52.12 22.13 1.19
CA THR A 820 -52.84 22.67 0.04
C THR A 820 -51.99 23.67 -0.74
N THR A 821 -52.28 23.81 -2.03
CA THR A 821 -51.65 24.82 -2.89
C THR A 821 -52.07 26.23 -2.46
N ASP A 822 -51.08 27.10 -2.23
CA ASP A 822 -51.29 28.55 -2.21
C ASP A 822 -51.15 29.10 -3.64
N PHE A 823 -52.24 29.05 -4.40
CA PHE A 823 -52.26 29.48 -5.80
C PHE A 823 -51.87 30.95 -5.99
N ASP A 824 -52.22 31.83 -5.05
CA ASP A 824 -51.92 33.26 -5.15
C ASP A 824 -50.42 33.52 -5.01
N THR A 825 -49.76 32.83 -4.07
CA THR A 825 -48.31 32.96 -3.86
C THR A 825 -47.50 32.39 -5.02
N ILE A 826 -47.92 31.25 -5.59
CA ILE A 826 -47.24 30.61 -6.74
C ILE A 826 -47.46 31.42 -8.03
N ASN A 827 -48.67 31.93 -8.28
CA ASN A 827 -48.93 32.79 -9.43
C ASN A 827 -48.18 34.13 -9.32
N HIS A 828 -48.03 34.69 -8.11
CA HIS A 828 -47.14 35.84 -7.90
C HIS A 828 -45.68 35.51 -8.20
N LEU A 829 -45.22 34.30 -7.87
CA LEU A 829 -43.89 33.78 -8.16
C LEU A 829 -43.64 33.75 -9.68
N ILE A 830 -44.57 33.16 -10.44
CA ILE A 830 -44.49 33.08 -11.92
C ILE A 830 -44.47 34.48 -12.56
N ASN A 831 -45.24 35.43 -12.02
CA ASN A 831 -45.39 36.76 -12.61
C ASN A 831 -44.27 37.75 -12.23
N ASN A 832 -43.54 37.57 -11.11
CA ASN A 832 -42.68 38.61 -10.52
C ASN A 832 -41.17 38.28 -10.44
N ILE A 833 -40.67 37.14 -10.93
CA ILE A 833 -39.22 36.86 -10.86
C ILE A 833 -38.40 37.82 -11.74
N GLN A 834 -39.00 38.43 -12.78
CA GLN A 834 -38.30 39.35 -13.67
C GLN A 834 -38.24 40.82 -13.18
N SER A 835 -38.94 41.22 -12.10
CA SER A 835 -39.16 42.66 -11.82
C SER A 835 -38.95 43.15 -10.40
N SER A 836 -38.60 42.31 -9.41
CA SER A 836 -38.41 42.82 -8.03
C SER A 836 -37.27 42.17 -7.26
N THR A 837 -36.26 42.98 -6.93
CA THR A 837 -35.25 42.71 -5.88
C THR A 837 -35.86 42.55 -4.48
N ASN A 838 -37.16 42.83 -4.34
CA ASN A 838 -37.96 42.66 -3.12
C ASN A 838 -38.83 41.40 -3.12
N ASN A 839 -38.64 40.46 -4.06
CA ASN A 839 -39.34 39.18 -3.98
C ASN A 839 -38.76 38.36 -2.81
N PRO A 840 -39.55 38.02 -1.78
CA PRO A 840 -39.06 37.33 -0.59
C PRO A 840 -38.46 35.96 -0.92
N LEU A 841 -38.92 35.31 -2.00
CA LEU A 841 -38.37 34.04 -2.46
C LEU A 841 -36.99 34.19 -3.12
N ILE A 842 -36.73 35.31 -3.82
CA ILE A 842 -35.40 35.61 -4.39
C ILE A 842 -34.40 35.92 -3.27
N GLN A 843 -34.82 36.64 -2.24
CA GLN A 843 -33.99 36.89 -1.05
C GLN A 843 -33.64 35.57 -0.34
N ILE A 844 -34.63 34.68 -0.22
CA ILE A 844 -34.46 33.33 0.32
C ILE A 844 -33.47 32.49 -0.50
N LEU A 845 -33.62 32.46 -1.84
CA LEU A 845 -32.72 31.72 -2.74
C LEU A 845 -31.30 32.32 -2.76
N SER A 846 -31.17 33.64 -2.61
CA SER A 846 -29.87 34.33 -2.52
C SER A 846 -29.12 34.06 -1.20
N GLY A 847 -29.83 33.58 -0.17
CA GLY A 847 -29.25 33.24 1.13
C GLY A 847 -28.41 31.97 1.13
N GLY A 848 -28.40 31.19 0.04
CA GLY A 848 -27.54 30.01 -0.13
C GLY A 848 -27.86 28.84 0.81
N ASN A 849 -28.95 28.89 1.58
CA ASN A 849 -29.36 27.81 2.47
C ASN A 849 -29.91 26.64 1.66
N GLN A 850 -29.15 25.56 1.58
CA GLN A 850 -29.46 24.40 0.75
C GLN A 850 -30.81 23.75 1.08
N ASN A 851 -31.18 23.64 2.36
CA ASN A 851 -32.47 23.08 2.76
C ASN A 851 -33.62 23.90 2.21
N LEU A 852 -33.52 25.22 2.37
CA LEU A 852 -34.55 26.14 1.93
C LEU A 852 -34.64 26.17 0.39
N VAL A 853 -33.49 26.18 -0.29
CA VAL A 853 -33.43 26.10 -1.76
C VAL A 853 -34.02 24.78 -2.26
N GLY A 854 -33.65 23.64 -1.67
CA GLY A 854 -34.18 22.32 -2.03
C GLY A 854 -35.69 22.20 -1.81
N GLN A 855 -36.19 22.64 -0.64
CA GLN A 855 -37.62 22.66 -0.32
C GLN A 855 -38.44 23.48 -1.33
N VAL A 856 -37.96 24.68 -1.65
CA VAL A 856 -38.59 25.57 -2.63
C VAL A 856 -38.57 24.91 -4.01
N ILE A 857 -37.43 24.37 -4.44
CA ILE A 857 -37.30 23.78 -5.77
C ILE A 857 -38.16 22.53 -5.93
N VAL A 858 -38.20 21.64 -4.93
CA VAL A 858 -39.05 20.44 -5.00
C VAL A 858 -40.52 20.84 -5.08
N SER A 859 -40.96 21.77 -4.24
CA SER A 859 -42.36 22.24 -4.21
C SER A 859 -42.76 22.94 -5.51
N VAL A 860 -41.92 23.85 -6.01
CA VAL A 860 -42.16 24.58 -7.26
C VAL A 860 -42.09 23.64 -8.46
N SER A 861 -41.14 22.71 -8.51
CA SER A 861 -40.99 21.77 -9.62
C SER A 861 -42.18 20.83 -9.74
N GLN A 862 -42.71 20.32 -8.61
CA GLN A 862 -43.92 19.49 -8.62
C GLN A 862 -45.13 20.28 -9.13
N GLN A 863 -45.30 21.52 -8.69
CA GLN A 863 -46.38 22.38 -9.21
C GLN A 863 -46.19 22.69 -10.69
N PHE A 864 -44.96 22.90 -11.15
CA PHE A 864 -44.67 23.14 -12.57
C PHE A 864 -44.97 21.92 -13.42
N ASN A 865 -44.67 20.73 -12.92
CA ASN A 865 -45.03 19.48 -13.58
C ASN A 865 -46.56 19.35 -13.68
N GLN A 866 -47.30 19.68 -12.62
CA GLN A 866 -48.77 19.68 -12.64
C GLN A 866 -49.34 20.70 -13.64
N MET A 867 -48.90 21.97 -13.57
CA MET A 867 -49.35 23.01 -14.50
C MET A 867 -49.00 22.66 -15.96
N ASN A 868 -47.86 22.04 -16.20
CA ASN A 868 -47.48 21.57 -17.53
C ASN A 868 -48.44 20.48 -18.03
N ASN A 869 -48.79 19.50 -17.19
CA ASN A 869 -49.76 18.46 -17.54
C ASN A 869 -51.15 19.05 -17.82
N GLU A 870 -51.63 19.97 -16.97
CA GLU A 870 -52.90 20.67 -17.18
C GLU A 870 -52.89 21.53 -18.46
N SER A 871 -51.77 22.19 -18.77
CA SER A 871 -51.60 22.96 -20.00
C SER A 871 -51.62 22.06 -21.25
N ILE A 872 -51.00 20.87 -21.18
CA ILE A 872 -51.07 19.85 -22.23
C ILE A 872 -52.51 19.35 -22.40
N ASP A 873 -53.19 18.95 -21.32
CA ASP A 873 -54.57 18.45 -21.37
C ASP A 873 -55.53 19.51 -21.92
N ASN A 874 -55.36 20.77 -21.52
CA ASN A 874 -56.12 21.90 -22.05
C ASN A 874 -55.85 22.10 -23.55
N ALA A 875 -54.59 22.08 -23.99
CA ALA A 875 -54.23 22.19 -25.40
C ALA A 875 -54.83 21.05 -26.25
N VAL A 876 -54.77 19.81 -25.74
CA VAL A 876 -55.38 18.63 -26.38
C VAL A 876 -56.91 18.79 -26.47
N SER A 877 -57.56 19.21 -25.39
CA SER A 877 -59.01 19.44 -25.37
C SER A 877 -59.46 20.56 -26.32
N ASN A 878 -58.56 21.50 -26.66
CA ASN A 878 -58.80 22.62 -27.58
C ASN A 878 -58.40 22.32 -29.04
N GLY A 879 -58.14 21.07 -29.37
CA GLY A 879 -57.94 20.60 -30.76
C GLY A 879 -56.48 20.58 -31.23
N ILE A 880 -55.51 20.63 -30.31
CA ILE A 880 -54.07 20.46 -30.63
C ILE A 880 -53.71 18.98 -30.46
N PRO A 881 -53.21 18.27 -31.49
CA PRO A 881 -52.83 16.87 -31.35
C PRO A 881 -51.76 16.69 -30.26
N ALA A 882 -51.97 15.77 -29.32
CA ALA A 882 -51.00 15.48 -28.24
C ALA A 882 -49.59 15.20 -28.78
N ALA A 883 -49.48 14.52 -29.92
CA ALA A 883 -48.20 14.24 -30.60
C ALA A 883 -47.44 15.49 -31.10
N SER A 884 -48.10 16.65 -31.19
CA SER A 884 -47.46 17.92 -31.57
C SER A 884 -46.92 18.72 -30.38
N ILE A 885 -47.33 18.40 -29.15
CA ILE A 885 -47.02 19.20 -27.94
C ILE A 885 -46.49 18.40 -26.75
N SER A 886 -46.73 17.08 -26.70
CA SER A 886 -46.31 16.19 -25.60
C SER A 886 -45.09 15.36 -26.01
N ILE A 887 -44.06 15.37 -25.16
CA ILE A 887 -42.90 14.48 -25.21
C ILE A 887 -42.94 13.60 -23.95
N SER A 888 -44.06 12.91 -23.69
CA SER A 888 -44.06 11.89 -22.63
C SER A 888 -43.33 10.63 -23.10
N SER A 889 -42.52 10.06 -22.20
CA SER A 889 -41.77 8.81 -22.35
C SER A 889 -42.62 7.65 -22.87
N LEU A 890 -42.13 6.97 -23.92
CA LEU A 890 -42.54 5.65 -24.42
C LEU A 890 -43.97 5.19 -24.05
N GLY A 891 -44.93 5.58 -24.89
CA GLY A 891 -46.28 5.02 -24.85
C GLY A 891 -46.95 5.14 -26.21
N SER A 892 -47.37 4.01 -26.77
CA SER A 892 -47.93 3.83 -28.11
C SER A 892 -49.05 4.81 -28.48
N GLN A 893 -48.78 5.77 -29.37
CA GLN A 893 -49.81 6.29 -30.27
C GLN A 893 -49.23 6.45 -31.68
N THR A 894 -49.49 5.45 -32.52
CA THR A 894 -49.34 5.57 -33.97
C THR A 894 -50.19 6.73 -34.45
N SER A 895 -49.56 7.71 -35.10
CA SER A 895 -50.23 8.82 -35.78
C SER A 895 -51.25 8.28 -36.79
N GLN A 896 -52.54 8.30 -36.43
CA GLN A 896 -53.56 8.36 -37.47
C GLN A 896 -53.53 9.77 -38.05
N GLY A 897 -53.41 9.88 -39.37
CA GLY A 897 -53.30 11.14 -40.08
C GLY A 897 -54.50 12.05 -39.75
N ILE A 898 -54.20 13.25 -39.24
CA ILE A 898 -55.21 14.27 -38.95
C ILE A 898 -55.05 15.40 -39.96
N SER A 899 -56.08 15.58 -40.78
CA SER A 899 -56.27 16.67 -41.75
C SER A 899 -57.16 17.80 -41.21
N THR A 900 -57.24 17.99 -39.88
CA THR A 900 -57.98 19.11 -39.29
C THR A 900 -57.09 20.35 -39.13
N PRO A 901 -57.58 21.57 -39.44
CA PRO A 901 -56.84 22.80 -39.19
C PRO A 901 -56.53 22.94 -37.68
N MET A 902 -55.27 23.23 -37.34
CA MET A 902 -54.86 23.49 -35.96
C MET A 902 -55.52 24.77 -35.42
N ASN A 903 -55.91 24.75 -34.14
CA ASN A 903 -56.42 25.92 -33.45
C ASN A 903 -55.25 26.86 -33.07
N ASP A 904 -54.93 27.80 -33.96
CA ASP A 904 -53.79 28.72 -33.80
C ASP A 904 -53.84 29.54 -32.51
N SER A 905 -55.03 29.95 -32.06
CA SER A 905 -55.21 30.72 -30.82
C SER A 905 -54.88 29.90 -29.57
N ALA A 906 -55.32 28.63 -29.52
CA ALA A 906 -54.97 27.73 -28.43
C ALA A 906 -53.47 27.41 -28.41
N LEU A 907 -52.83 27.32 -29.60
CA LEU A 907 -51.39 27.06 -29.73
C LEU A 907 -50.55 28.25 -29.26
N ILE A 908 -50.98 29.49 -29.55
CA ILE A 908 -50.33 30.70 -29.06
C ILE A 908 -50.39 30.78 -27.52
N GLU A 909 -51.56 30.51 -26.93
CA GLU A 909 -51.72 30.56 -25.48
C GLU A 909 -50.90 29.47 -24.77
N TYR A 910 -50.88 28.25 -25.31
CA TYR A 910 -50.02 27.16 -24.83
C TYR A 910 -48.54 27.56 -24.88
N LYS A 911 -48.05 28.11 -25.99
CA LYS A 911 -46.65 28.56 -26.14
C LYS A 911 -46.27 29.68 -25.17
N LYS A 912 -47.20 30.60 -24.90
CA LYS A 912 -46.99 31.69 -23.93
C LYS A 912 -46.83 31.14 -22.51
N GLN A 913 -47.68 30.20 -22.11
CA GLN A 913 -47.59 29.53 -20.80
C GLN A 913 -46.29 28.72 -20.68
N LEU A 914 -45.93 27.95 -21.72
CA LEU A 914 -44.70 27.17 -21.78
C LEU A 914 -43.44 28.05 -21.60
N ASN A 915 -43.36 29.18 -22.29
CA ASN A 915 -42.22 30.10 -22.20
C ASN A 915 -42.10 30.78 -20.82
N SER A 916 -43.23 31.08 -20.17
CA SER A 916 -43.24 31.64 -18.82
C SER A 916 -42.66 30.64 -17.80
N LEU A 917 -43.14 29.39 -17.82
CA LEU A 917 -42.66 28.33 -16.93
C LEU A 917 -41.17 28.01 -17.16
N ALA A 918 -40.74 28.02 -18.42
CA ALA A 918 -39.36 27.85 -18.81
C ALA A 918 -38.41 28.91 -18.23
N ASN A 919 -38.76 30.19 -18.33
CA ASN A 919 -37.94 31.28 -17.81
C ASN A 919 -37.74 31.15 -16.28
N VAL A 920 -38.78 30.72 -15.56
CA VAL A 920 -38.67 30.50 -14.12
C VAL A 920 -37.72 29.33 -13.80
N ARG A 921 -37.83 28.21 -14.53
CA ARG A 921 -36.92 27.06 -14.35
C ARG A 921 -35.47 27.43 -14.61
N ASP A 922 -35.20 28.19 -15.67
CA ASP A 922 -33.85 28.63 -15.99
C ASP A 922 -33.23 29.45 -14.85
N GLN A 923 -34.02 30.34 -14.23
CA GLN A 923 -33.58 31.12 -13.08
C GLN A 923 -33.32 30.24 -11.85
N LEU A 924 -34.19 29.26 -11.58
CA LEU A 924 -33.98 28.31 -10.48
C LEU A 924 -32.72 27.46 -10.66
N VAL A 925 -32.41 27.03 -11.88
CA VAL A 925 -31.16 26.32 -12.18
C VAL A 925 -29.94 27.19 -11.90
N ASN A 926 -29.95 28.47 -12.30
CA ASN A 926 -28.83 29.38 -12.04
C ASN A 926 -28.51 29.49 -10.55
N TYR A 927 -29.52 29.55 -9.68
CA TYR A 927 -29.30 29.56 -8.23
C TYR A 927 -28.67 28.25 -7.69
N LEU A 928 -28.96 27.09 -8.31
CA LEU A 928 -28.38 25.80 -7.90
C LEU A 928 -26.91 25.66 -8.31
N VAL A 929 -26.50 26.25 -9.44
CA VAL A 929 -25.14 26.08 -9.97
C VAL A 929 -24.11 26.61 -8.97
N ASP A 930 -24.41 27.70 -8.27
CA ASP A 930 -23.51 28.37 -7.32
C ASP A 930 -23.49 27.75 -5.91
N LEU A 931 -24.39 26.80 -5.60
CA LEU A 931 -24.41 26.16 -4.29
C LEU A 931 -23.21 25.22 -4.10
N GLN A 932 -22.49 25.42 -3.00
CA GLN A 932 -21.43 24.53 -2.55
C GLN A 932 -22.02 23.24 -1.97
N VAL A 933 -21.25 22.15 -1.99
CA VAL A 933 -21.60 20.87 -1.34
C VAL A 933 -20.80 20.78 -0.04
N SER A 934 -21.47 20.55 1.09
CA SER A 934 -20.86 20.50 2.43
C SER A 934 -20.73 19.07 2.98
N ASP A 935 -21.72 18.23 2.72
CA ASP A 935 -21.84 16.85 3.21
C ASP A 935 -22.69 15.98 2.28
N SER A 936 -22.91 14.70 2.62
CA SER A 936 -23.68 13.78 1.79
C SER A 936 -25.17 14.16 1.69
N ASN A 937 -25.74 14.81 2.70
CA ASN A 937 -27.13 15.28 2.71
C ASN A 937 -27.32 16.46 1.75
N SER A 938 -26.38 17.41 1.74
CA SER A 938 -26.34 18.50 0.78
C SER A 938 -26.21 18.02 -0.66
N LEU A 939 -25.40 16.98 -0.88
CA LEU A 939 -25.21 16.36 -2.18
C LEU A 939 -26.51 15.68 -2.66
N LYS A 940 -27.14 14.86 -1.79
CA LYS A 940 -28.46 14.24 -2.03
C LYS A 940 -29.52 15.27 -2.40
N LEU A 941 -29.60 16.38 -1.66
CA LEU A 941 -30.61 17.40 -1.89
C LEU A 941 -30.39 18.14 -3.22
N GLN A 942 -29.13 18.45 -3.57
CA GLN A 942 -28.80 19.09 -4.85
C GLN A 942 -29.00 18.16 -6.06
N SER A 943 -28.59 16.89 -5.97
CA SER A 943 -28.82 15.92 -7.05
C SER A 943 -30.32 15.68 -7.27
N LEU A 944 -31.11 15.59 -6.19
CA LEU A 944 -32.57 15.51 -6.29
C LEU A 944 -33.16 16.75 -6.95
N SER A 945 -32.74 17.95 -6.51
CA SER A 945 -33.23 19.22 -7.06
C SER A 945 -32.99 19.34 -8.56
N LEU A 946 -31.81 18.93 -9.04
CA LEU A 946 -31.49 18.90 -10.47
C LEU A 946 -32.31 17.85 -11.24
N ALA A 947 -32.51 16.66 -10.67
CA ALA A 947 -33.37 15.64 -11.26
C ALA A 947 -34.82 16.13 -11.42
N GLN A 948 -35.35 16.86 -10.42
CA GLN A 948 -36.70 17.42 -10.45
C GLN A 948 -36.82 18.57 -11.47
N LEU A 949 -35.88 19.51 -11.49
CA LEU A 949 -35.90 20.63 -12.45
C LEU A 949 -35.73 20.19 -13.90
N SER A 950 -34.97 19.12 -14.13
CA SER A 950 -34.75 18.57 -15.46
C SER A 950 -35.92 17.70 -15.96
N GLY A 951 -36.82 17.23 -15.08
CA GLY A 951 -37.87 16.26 -15.42
C GLY A 951 -38.90 16.71 -16.48
N SER A 952 -39.10 18.02 -16.67
CA SER A 952 -39.97 18.57 -17.72
C SER A 952 -39.13 19.20 -18.84
N THR A 953 -38.66 18.32 -19.71
CA THR A 953 -37.60 18.54 -20.69
C THR A 953 -37.93 19.55 -21.78
N ASN A 954 -39.22 19.80 -22.06
CA ASN A 954 -39.72 20.73 -23.07
C ASN A 954 -39.55 22.23 -22.71
N GLN A 955 -39.01 22.54 -21.53
CA GLN A 955 -38.99 23.92 -21.00
C GLN A 955 -37.58 24.49 -20.70
N LEU A 956 -36.48 23.74 -20.82
CA LEU A 956 -35.13 24.27 -20.52
C LEU A 956 -34.47 24.91 -21.74
N THR A 957 -33.84 26.08 -21.59
CA THR A 957 -33.07 26.69 -22.69
C THR A 957 -31.75 25.96 -22.95
N ARG A 958 -31.13 26.21 -24.12
CA ARG A 958 -29.84 25.59 -24.49
C ARG A 958 -28.73 25.90 -23.47
N THR A 959 -28.63 27.15 -23.06
CA THR A 959 -27.69 27.60 -22.02
C THR A 959 -27.94 26.85 -20.71
N VAL A 960 -29.20 26.70 -20.31
CA VAL A 960 -29.55 25.99 -19.09
C VAL A 960 -29.32 24.49 -19.20
N LEU A 961 -29.58 23.84 -20.34
CA LEU A 961 -29.23 22.45 -20.56
C LEU A 961 -27.72 22.21 -20.37
N MET A 962 -26.87 23.10 -20.86
CA MET A 962 -25.42 23.06 -20.61
C MET A 962 -25.08 23.26 -19.14
N LEU A 963 -25.74 24.20 -18.45
CA LEU A 963 -25.52 24.45 -17.02
C LEU A 963 -25.91 23.25 -16.15
N VAL A 964 -27.08 22.64 -16.40
CA VAL A 964 -27.52 21.42 -15.70
C VAL A 964 -26.56 20.27 -16.02
N SER A 965 -26.15 20.10 -17.29
CA SER A 965 -25.16 19.12 -17.72
C SER A 965 -23.85 19.25 -16.94
N ASN A 966 -23.30 20.47 -16.90
CA ASN A 966 -22.09 20.79 -16.16
C ASN A 966 -22.25 20.52 -14.67
N LYS A 967 -23.35 20.95 -14.04
CA LYS A 967 -23.57 20.75 -12.61
C LYS A 967 -23.74 19.27 -12.26
N CYS A 968 -24.49 18.48 -13.05
CA CYS A 968 -24.62 17.03 -12.83
C CYS A 968 -23.26 16.31 -12.98
N TYR A 969 -22.39 16.76 -13.89
CA TYR A 969 -21.01 16.26 -13.98
C TYR A 969 -20.17 16.62 -12.73
N GLN A 970 -20.23 17.87 -12.27
CA GLN A 970 -19.50 18.32 -11.06
C GLN A 970 -19.94 17.58 -9.78
N LEU A 971 -21.25 17.36 -9.61
CA LEU A 971 -21.77 16.58 -8.49
C LEU A 971 -21.32 15.12 -8.56
N SER A 972 -21.21 14.54 -9.76
CA SER A 972 -20.69 13.19 -9.96
C SER A 972 -19.20 13.07 -9.58
N LEU A 973 -18.39 14.09 -9.87
CA LEU A 973 -16.98 14.16 -9.43
C LEU A 973 -16.88 14.24 -7.90
N THR A 974 -17.75 15.05 -7.30
CA THR A 974 -17.85 15.19 -5.84
C THR A 974 -18.24 13.86 -5.19
N LEU A 975 -19.26 13.18 -5.73
CA LEU A 975 -19.68 11.85 -5.27
C LEU A 975 -18.52 10.84 -5.32
N ARG A 976 -17.76 10.79 -6.43
CA ARG A 976 -16.59 9.91 -6.54
C ARG A 976 -15.58 10.17 -5.43
N SER A 977 -15.32 11.44 -5.11
CA SER A 977 -14.35 11.81 -4.07
C SER A 977 -14.80 11.36 -2.67
N MET A 978 -16.11 11.34 -2.43
CA MET A 978 -16.74 10.98 -1.14
C MET A 978 -17.07 9.49 -1.02
N ALA A 979 -17.06 8.74 -2.12
CA ALA A 979 -17.56 7.36 -2.19
C ALA A 979 -17.00 6.43 -1.10
N THR A 980 -15.72 6.57 -0.74
CA THR A 980 -15.06 5.75 0.31
C THR A 980 -15.33 6.21 1.75
N SER A 981 -16.14 7.26 1.94
CA SER A 981 -16.38 7.90 3.24
C SER A 981 -17.86 8.02 3.62
N ILE A 982 -18.77 7.60 2.73
CA ILE A 982 -20.22 7.66 2.94
C ILE A 982 -20.83 6.26 2.75
N ALA A 983 -22.00 6.02 3.33
CA ALA A 983 -22.70 4.75 3.19
C ALA A 983 -23.07 4.44 1.74
N TYR A 984 -23.09 3.16 1.38
CA TYR A 984 -23.45 2.73 0.02
C TYR A 984 -24.85 3.19 -0.39
N GLU A 985 -25.80 3.17 0.54
CA GLU A 985 -27.18 3.59 0.33
C GLU A 985 -27.25 5.08 -0.04
N ASP A 986 -26.41 5.93 0.59
CA ASP A 986 -26.28 7.34 0.20
C ASP A 986 -25.70 7.46 -1.23
N VAL A 987 -24.67 6.67 -1.57
CA VAL A 987 -24.10 6.64 -2.94
C VAL A 987 -25.14 6.22 -3.97
N GLN A 988 -25.93 5.19 -3.68
CA GLN A 988 -26.97 4.66 -4.56
C GLN A 988 -28.07 5.69 -4.80
N ILE A 989 -28.51 6.42 -3.77
CA ILE A 989 -29.51 7.49 -3.88
C ILE A 989 -29.00 8.60 -4.79
N ILE A 990 -27.79 9.11 -4.54
CA ILE A 990 -27.21 10.22 -5.30
C ILE A 990 -26.97 9.80 -6.76
N ALA A 991 -26.42 8.61 -6.98
CA ALA A 991 -26.18 8.08 -8.32
C ALA A 991 -27.48 7.94 -9.11
N SER A 992 -28.53 7.39 -8.49
CA SER A 992 -29.86 7.27 -9.13
C SER A 992 -30.42 8.62 -9.56
N GLN A 993 -30.29 9.65 -8.72
CA GLN A 993 -30.75 11.00 -9.03
C GLN A 993 -29.94 11.66 -10.15
N LEU A 994 -28.61 11.47 -10.17
CA LEU A 994 -27.75 12.01 -11.23
C LEU A 994 -27.96 11.29 -12.57
N ILE A 995 -28.23 9.98 -12.56
CA ILE A 995 -28.64 9.22 -13.76
C ILE A 995 -29.99 9.73 -14.29
N GLN A 996 -30.94 10.02 -13.39
CA GLN A 996 -32.21 10.63 -13.78
C GLN A 996 -32.00 12.02 -14.40
N CYS A 997 -31.15 12.86 -13.80
CA CYS A 997 -30.76 14.15 -14.37
C CYS A 997 -30.19 14.00 -15.79
N ALA A 998 -29.20 13.12 -15.97
CA ALA A 998 -28.55 12.89 -17.26
C ALA A 998 -29.55 12.46 -18.34
N THR A 999 -30.45 11.55 -17.98
CA THR A 999 -31.49 11.03 -18.88
C THR A 999 -32.50 12.10 -19.28
N ASN A 1000 -32.90 12.94 -18.33
CA ASN A 1000 -33.77 14.08 -18.58
C ASN A 1000 -33.11 15.06 -19.59
N ILE A 1001 -31.84 15.39 -19.39
CA ILE A 1001 -31.09 16.28 -20.29
C ILE A 1001 -31.00 15.69 -21.70
N LEU A 1002 -30.61 14.42 -21.83
CA LEU A 1002 -30.53 13.76 -23.14
C LEU A 1002 -31.88 13.70 -23.84
N SER A 1003 -32.97 13.49 -23.10
CA SER A 1003 -34.33 13.56 -23.65
C SER A 1003 -34.68 14.98 -24.12
N ALA A 1004 -34.29 16.01 -23.37
CA ALA A 1004 -34.56 17.41 -23.69
C ALA A 1004 -33.88 17.89 -24.98
N VAL A 1005 -32.63 17.49 -25.20
CA VAL A 1005 -31.85 17.82 -26.39
C VAL A 1005 -32.49 17.27 -27.67
N ASN A 1006 -33.22 16.15 -27.57
CA ASN A 1006 -33.87 15.47 -28.68
C ASN A 1006 -35.32 15.90 -28.94
N GLY A 1007 -35.91 16.71 -28.05
CA GLY A 1007 -37.27 17.20 -28.21
C GLY A 1007 -37.39 18.26 -29.33
N PRO A 1008 -38.59 18.49 -29.89
CA PRO A 1008 -38.82 19.60 -30.83
C PRO A 1008 -38.57 20.96 -30.16
N LEU A 1009 -37.35 21.47 -30.30
CA LEU A 1009 -36.97 22.86 -29.95
C LEU A 1009 -37.68 23.92 -30.82
N GLN A 1010 -38.34 23.48 -31.91
CA GLN A 1010 -38.89 24.32 -32.98
C GLN A 1010 -40.11 25.18 -32.58
N GLU A 1011 -40.63 25.03 -31.36
CA GLU A 1011 -41.84 25.73 -30.92
C GLU A 1011 -41.61 26.83 -29.86
N ARG A 1012 -40.35 27.09 -29.46
CA ARG A 1012 -39.97 28.10 -28.47
C ARG A 1012 -39.44 29.38 -29.13
N THR A 1013 -40.34 30.32 -29.43
CA THR A 1013 -40.05 31.55 -30.20
C THR A 1013 -38.87 32.36 -29.63
N LEU A 1014 -38.79 32.57 -28.31
CA LEU A 1014 -37.71 33.36 -27.69
C LEU A 1014 -36.31 32.70 -27.77
N VAL A 1015 -36.24 31.37 -27.75
CA VAL A 1015 -34.96 30.64 -27.91
C VAL A 1015 -34.53 30.70 -29.36
N LEU A 1016 -35.47 30.52 -30.28
CA LEU A 1016 -35.23 30.71 -31.71
C LEU A 1016 -34.79 32.14 -32.02
N ASP A 1017 -35.37 33.16 -31.39
CA ASP A 1017 -35.02 34.57 -31.57
C ASP A 1017 -33.64 34.92 -30.99
N LEU A 1018 -33.27 34.38 -29.82
CA LEU A 1018 -31.95 34.57 -29.22
C LEU A 1018 -30.87 33.80 -29.99
N ASP A 1019 -31.14 32.56 -30.40
CA ASP A 1019 -30.27 31.78 -31.30
C ASP A 1019 -30.14 32.47 -32.67
N LEU A 1020 -31.19 33.15 -33.15
CA LEU A 1020 -31.14 34.01 -34.35
C LEU A 1020 -30.14 35.14 -34.18
N SER A 1021 -30.18 35.81 -33.02
CA SER A 1021 -29.31 36.93 -32.70
C SER A 1021 -27.85 36.48 -32.51
N LEU A 1022 -27.62 35.30 -31.92
CA LEU A 1022 -26.29 34.71 -31.75
C LEU A 1022 -25.72 34.17 -33.08
N ALA A 1023 -26.55 33.56 -33.92
CA ALA A 1023 -26.15 33.10 -35.25
C ALA A 1023 -25.88 34.24 -36.24
N THR A 1024 -26.32 35.46 -35.92
CA THR A 1024 -26.06 36.69 -36.69
C THR A 1024 -24.94 37.55 -36.11
N ALA A 1025 -24.48 37.26 -34.89
CA ALA A 1025 -23.31 37.88 -34.29
C ALA A 1025 -22.04 37.14 -34.71
N PHE A 1026 -21.01 37.87 -35.16
CA PHE A 1026 -19.69 37.28 -35.36
C PHE A 1026 -19.09 36.87 -34.01
N PRO A 1027 -18.45 35.69 -33.88
CA PRO A 1027 -17.75 35.29 -32.65
C PRO A 1027 -16.73 36.36 -32.23
N THR A 1028 -16.64 36.63 -30.93
CA THR A 1028 -15.69 37.62 -30.38
C THR A 1028 -14.25 37.12 -30.35
N ASP A 1029 -14.06 35.80 -30.39
CA ASP A 1029 -12.74 35.17 -30.56
C ASP A 1029 -12.46 34.97 -32.05
N TYR A 1030 -11.49 35.75 -32.52
CA TYR A 1030 -11.12 35.91 -33.92
C TYR A 1030 -10.19 34.76 -34.36
N ASP A 1031 -10.72 33.54 -34.50
CA ASP A 1031 -9.98 32.39 -35.04
C ASP A 1031 -10.26 32.20 -36.54
N THR A 1032 -9.20 32.21 -37.35
CA THR A 1032 -9.25 32.24 -38.82
C THR A 1032 -9.87 31.00 -39.48
N ASP A 1033 -10.04 29.90 -38.75
CA ASP A 1033 -10.61 28.65 -39.29
C ASP A 1033 -12.14 28.72 -39.45
N ILE A 1034 -12.82 29.50 -38.61
CA ILE A 1034 -14.28 29.69 -38.62
C ILE A 1034 -14.74 30.46 -39.87
N ASP A 1035 -13.99 31.45 -40.34
CA ASP A 1035 -14.32 32.20 -41.57
C ASP A 1035 -14.32 31.30 -42.83
N SER A 1036 -13.52 30.23 -42.85
CA SER A 1036 -13.48 29.28 -43.97
C SER A 1036 -14.74 28.41 -44.05
N GLU A 1037 -15.35 28.10 -42.91
CA GLU A 1037 -16.62 27.38 -42.83
C GLU A 1037 -17.82 28.32 -43.04
N TRP A 1038 -17.75 29.57 -42.57
CA TRP A 1038 -18.81 30.58 -42.66
C TRP A 1038 -18.96 31.22 -44.05
N SER A 1039 -17.89 31.22 -44.86
CA SER A 1039 -17.90 31.77 -46.23
C SER A 1039 -18.36 30.79 -47.31
N ASN A 1040 -18.71 29.55 -46.94
CA ASN A 1040 -19.13 28.53 -47.90
C ASN A 1040 -20.67 28.38 -47.95
N PRO A 1041 -21.37 29.06 -48.89
CA PRO A 1041 -22.83 29.00 -48.99
C PRO A 1041 -23.36 27.58 -49.24
N ASN A 1042 -22.52 26.63 -49.71
CA ASN A 1042 -22.91 25.24 -49.93
C ASN A 1042 -23.04 24.41 -48.62
N LEU A 1043 -22.54 24.90 -47.49
CA LEU A 1043 -22.71 24.23 -46.18
C LEU A 1043 -24.12 24.42 -45.61
N PHE A 1044 -24.80 25.52 -45.95
CA PHE A 1044 -26.10 25.91 -45.35
C PHE A 1044 -27.25 26.03 -46.36
N ALA A 1045 -26.99 25.94 -47.67
CA ALA A 1045 -28.01 25.89 -48.70
C ALA A 1045 -28.70 24.50 -48.75
N ASN A 1046 -30.04 24.50 -48.82
CA ASN A 1046 -30.82 23.27 -48.97
C ASN A 1046 -31.22 23.11 -50.45
N GLY A 1047 -30.37 22.44 -51.23
CA GLY A 1047 -30.53 22.39 -52.70
C GLY A 1047 -30.17 23.72 -53.37
N ASN A 1048 -31.01 24.21 -54.28
CA ASN A 1048 -30.78 25.44 -55.05
C ASN A 1048 -31.43 26.70 -54.41
N ASP A 1049 -31.98 26.60 -53.19
CA ASP A 1049 -32.62 27.72 -52.50
C ASP A 1049 -31.63 28.43 -51.56
N PHE A 1050 -31.26 29.66 -51.94
CA PHE A 1050 -30.34 30.55 -51.23
C PHE A 1050 -31.08 31.67 -50.48
N SER A 1051 -32.39 31.53 -50.22
CA SER A 1051 -33.12 32.53 -49.44
C SER A 1051 -32.51 32.68 -48.04
N TRP A 1052 -32.48 33.91 -47.53
CA TRP A 1052 -31.96 34.21 -46.19
C TRP A 1052 -32.61 33.34 -45.10
N LYS A 1053 -33.92 33.11 -45.21
CA LYS A 1053 -34.72 32.28 -44.29
C LYS A 1053 -34.27 30.82 -44.29
N THR A 1054 -33.89 30.28 -45.44
CA THR A 1054 -33.41 28.89 -45.59
C THR A 1054 -32.00 28.73 -44.99
N ILE A 1055 -31.10 29.69 -45.24
CA ILE A 1055 -29.74 29.70 -44.68
C ILE A 1055 -29.76 29.85 -43.15
N GLU A 1056 -30.67 30.68 -42.64
CA GLU A 1056 -30.88 30.94 -41.21
C GLU A 1056 -31.40 29.69 -40.46
N GLN A 1057 -32.34 28.95 -41.04
CA GLN A 1057 -32.83 27.67 -40.49
C GLN A 1057 -31.75 26.58 -40.49
N SER A 1058 -30.92 26.50 -41.54
CA SER A 1058 -29.80 25.56 -41.62
C SER A 1058 -28.72 25.84 -40.58
N ARG A 1059 -28.40 27.12 -40.30
CA ARG A 1059 -27.44 27.51 -39.24
C ARG A 1059 -27.91 27.11 -37.85
N ASN A 1060 -29.18 27.36 -37.53
CA ASN A 1060 -29.74 26.95 -36.23
C ASN A 1060 -29.67 25.42 -36.05
N THR A 1061 -29.99 24.67 -37.10
CA THR A 1061 -29.89 23.21 -37.12
C THR A 1061 -28.46 22.72 -36.86
N TYR A 1062 -27.45 23.39 -37.42
CA TYR A 1062 -26.03 23.07 -37.20
C TYR A 1062 -25.63 23.26 -35.72
N TYR A 1063 -25.96 24.40 -35.10
CA TYR A 1063 -25.64 24.66 -33.69
C TYR A 1063 -26.38 23.71 -32.74
N GLN A 1064 -27.63 23.35 -33.07
CA GLN A 1064 -28.37 22.34 -32.32
C GLN A 1064 -27.65 20.99 -32.31
N LYS A 1065 -27.09 20.60 -33.46
CA LYS A 1065 -26.32 19.35 -33.59
C LYS A 1065 -25.01 19.38 -32.81
N GLN A 1066 -24.28 20.50 -32.84
CA GLN A 1066 -23.04 20.64 -32.06
C GLN A 1066 -23.33 20.55 -30.56
N LEU A 1067 -24.31 21.31 -30.07
CA LEU A 1067 -24.75 21.27 -28.68
C LEU A 1067 -25.15 19.87 -28.24
N ALA A 1068 -25.94 19.17 -29.05
CA ALA A 1068 -26.37 17.81 -28.76
C ALA A 1068 -25.19 16.84 -28.65
N THR A 1069 -24.18 17.00 -29.51
CA THR A 1069 -22.95 16.19 -29.50
C THR A 1069 -22.14 16.46 -28.23
N THR A 1070 -21.96 17.73 -27.86
CA THR A 1070 -21.24 18.12 -26.64
C THR A 1070 -21.89 17.55 -25.38
N ILE A 1071 -23.21 17.73 -25.24
CA ILE A 1071 -23.96 17.19 -24.09
C ILE A 1071 -23.88 15.66 -24.06
N SER A 1072 -24.04 14.99 -25.20
CA SER A 1072 -23.93 13.53 -25.31
C SER A 1072 -22.58 13.01 -24.79
N ASN A 1073 -21.47 13.63 -25.22
CA ASN A 1073 -20.13 13.25 -24.78
C ASN A 1073 -19.95 13.42 -23.27
N GLN A 1074 -20.41 14.56 -22.72
CA GLN A 1074 -20.33 14.82 -21.29
C GLN A 1074 -21.18 13.84 -20.46
N MET A 1075 -22.37 13.48 -20.94
CA MET A 1075 -23.23 12.48 -20.30
C MET A 1075 -22.62 11.08 -20.33
N ASN A 1076 -21.91 10.71 -21.40
CA ASN A 1076 -21.17 9.45 -21.47
C ASN A 1076 -20.03 9.39 -20.42
N GLU A 1077 -19.30 10.48 -20.22
CA GLU A 1077 -18.28 10.57 -19.17
C GLU A 1077 -18.89 10.48 -17.77
N LEU A 1078 -19.97 11.24 -17.52
CA LEU A 1078 -20.72 11.19 -16.26
C LEU A 1078 -21.15 9.77 -15.92
N LYS A 1079 -21.69 9.05 -16.91
CA LYS A 1079 -22.13 7.66 -16.78
C LYS A 1079 -20.97 6.72 -16.44
N SER A 1080 -19.81 6.89 -17.09
CA SER A 1080 -18.58 6.14 -16.76
C SER A 1080 -18.15 6.39 -15.31
N LEU A 1081 -18.18 7.65 -14.90
CA LEU A 1081 -17.83 8.09 -13.55
C LEU A 1081 -18.75 7.50 -12.48
N LEU A 1082 -20.07 7.56 -12.67
CA LEU A 1082 -21.05 6.98 -11.75
C LEU A 1082 -20.94 5.45 -11.68
N THR A 1083 -20.75 4.78 -12.83
CA THR A 1083 -20.51 3.34 -12.86
C THR A 1083 -19.27 2.97 -12.06
N SER A 1084 -18.13 3.64 -12.28
CA SER A 1084 -16.91 3.39 -11.50
C SER A 1084 -17.10 3.62 -10.00
N THR A 1085 -17.92 4.60 -9.62
CA THR A 1085 -18.19 4.95 -8.22
C THR A 1085 -19.06 3.89 -7.53
N LEU A 1086 -20.09 3.39 -8.22
CA LEU A 1086 -20.92 2.29 -7.72
C LEU A 1086 -20.13 0.97 -7.64
N SER A 1087 -19.25 0.72 -8.61
CA SER A 1087 -18.38 -0.47 -8.64
C SER A 1087 -17.44 -0.58 -7.43
N VAL A 1088 -17.10 0.52 -6.74
CA VAL A 1088 -16.32 0.48 -5.49
C VAL A 1088 -17.05 -0.33 -4.39
N HIS A 1089 -18.38 -0.36 -4.43
CA HIS A 1089 -19.22 -0.95 -3.40
C HIS A 1089 -19.91 -2.26 -3.80
N ILE A 1090 -19.79 -2.67 -5.07
CA ILE A 1090 -20.41 -3.88 -5.61
C ILE A 1090 -19.35 -4.98 -5.72
N ASN A 1091 -19.63 -6.15 -5.14
CA ASN A 1091 -18.76 -7.31 -5.21
C ASN A 1091 -19.30 -8.42 -6.12
N ILE A 1092 -18.47 -9.45 -6.37
CA ILE A 1092 -18.81 -10.55 -7.28
C ILE A 1092 -20.09 -11.27 -6.83
N GLY A 1093 -21.04 -11.39 -7.75
CA GLY A 1093 -22.37 -12.00 -7.54
C GLY A 1093 -23.45 -11.02 -7.08
N GLN A 1094 -23.09 -9.78 -6.74
CA GLN A 1094 -24.05 -8.75 -6.39
C GLN A 1094 -24.57 -8.06 -7.66
N ASN A 1095 -25.88 -7.81 -7.68
CA ASN A 1095 -26.56 -7.15 -8.78
C ASN A 1095 -27.15 -5.84 -8.27
N LEU A 1096 -26.88 -4.76 -8.99
CA LEU A 1096 -27.50 -3.47 -8.77
C LEU A 1096 -28.35 -3.12 -9.99
N THR A 1097 -29.63 -2.92 -9.77
CA THR A 1097 -30.55 -2.38 -10.77
C THR A 1097 -31.02 -1.02 -10.31
N ILE A 1098 -30.68 0.02 -11.05
CA ILE A 1098 -31.25 1.35 -10.91
C ILE A 1098 -32.33 1.46 -11.98
N ASN A 1099 -33.58 1.49 -11.52
CA ASN A 1099 -34.74 1.59 -12.39
C ASN A 1099 -35.45 2.91 -12.10
N THR A 1100 -35.32 3.86 -13.01
CA THR A 1100 -36.03 5.13 -12.93
C THR A 1100 -37.05 5.22 -14.07
N PRO A 1101 -38.02 6.15 -14.05
CA PRO A 1101 -39.09 6.23 -15.05
C PRO A 1101 -38.62 6.28 -16.51
N SER A 1102 -37.41 6.79 -16.77
CA SER A 1102 -36.86 6.99 -18.12
C SER A 1102 -35.52 6.28 -18.37
N SER A 1103 -34.94 5.64 -17.36
CA SER A 1103 -33.62 5.03 -17.46
C SER A 1103 -33.56 3.71 -16.72
N PHE A 1104 -32.85 2.76 -17.33
CA PHE A 1104 -32.52 1.50 -16.69
C PHE A 1104 -31.03 1.33 -16.74
N MET A 1105 -30.43 1.13 -15.58
CA MET A 1105 -29.03 0.74 -15.44
C MET A 1105 -28.99 -0.53 -14.61
N SER A 1106 -28.48 -1.60 -15.20
CA SER A 1106 -28.14 -2.82 -14.49
C SER A 1106 -26.62 -2.99 -14.48
N LEU A 1107 -26.08 -3.25 -13.30
CA LEU A 1107 -24.70 -3.63 -13.05
C LEU A 1107 -24.72 -4.98 -12.36
N GLU A 1108 -24.22 -6.01 -13.05
CA GLU A 1108 -24.23 -7.38 -12.56
C GLU A 1108 -22.85 -8.00 -12.76
N THR A 1109 -22.31 -8.65 -11.73
CA THR A 1109 -21.02 -9.35 -11.86
C THR A 1109 -21.23 -10.84 -12.07
N ILE A 1110 -20.76 -11.38 -13.19
CA ILE A 1110 -20.86 -12.80 -13.55
C ILE A 1110 -19.56 -13.35 -14.11
N SER A 1111 -19.44 -14.68 -14.22
CA SER A 1111 -18.33 -15.27 -15.00
C SER A 1111 -18.61 -15.16 -16.50
N ILE A 1112 -17.56 -15.06 -17.32
CA ILE A 1112 -17.75 -14.99 -18.78
C ILE A 1112 -18.42 -16.27 -19.30
N LYS A 1113 -18.12 -17.45 -18.76
CA LYS A 1113 -18.82 -18.71 -19.11
C LYS A 1113 -20.33 -18.65 -18.84
N SER A 1114 -20.74 -17.96 -17.77
CA SER A 1114 -22.16 -17.80 -17.40
C SER A 1114 -22.95 -16.88 -18.33
N LEU A 1115 -22.30 -16.21 -19.30
CA LEU A 1115 -23.00 -15.44 -20.34
C LEU A 1115 -23.63 -16.32 -21.41
N SER A 1116 -23.16 -17.56 -21.60
CA SER A 1116 -23.72 -18.46 -22.62
C SER A 1116 -25.21 -18.69 -22.37
N ASN A 1117 -26.04 -18.44 -23.40
CA ASN A 1117 -27.51 -18.52 -23.34
C ASN A 1117 -28.17 -17.66 -22.24
N LYS A 1118 -27.48 -16.65 -21.70
CA LYS A 1118 -28.05 -15.79 -20.67
C LYS A 1118 -29.10 -14.86 -21.27
N GLN A 1119 -30.28 -14.83 -20.67
CA GLN A 1119 -31.31 -13.84 -20.98
C GLN A 1119 -31.19 -12.65 -20.02
N ILE A 1120 -30.95 -11.47 -20.56
CA ILE A 1120 -30.88 -10.22 -19.81
C ILE A 1120 -32.21 -9.49 -20.01
N GLN A 1121 -33.05 -9.49 -18.97
CA GLN A 1121 -34.31 -8.74 -18.99
C GLN A 1121 -34.03 -7.24 -18.86
N GLN A 1122 -34.72 -6.43 -19.66
CA GLN A 1122 -34.67 -4.97 -19.61
C GLN A 1122 -36.05 -4.40 -19.28
N VAL A 1123 -36.25 -3.09 -19.50
CA VAL A 1123 -37.53 -2.42 -19.25
C VAL A 1123 -38.59 -2.94 -20.22
N GLY A 1124 -39.77 -3.31 -19.69
CA GLY A 1124 -40.89 -3.81 -20.48
C GLY A 1124 -40.67 -5.22 -21.03
N ASN A 1125 -40.98 -5.43 -22.31
CA ASN A 1125 -40.84 -6.73 -22.99
C ASN A 1125 -39.48 -6.89 -23.70
N ALA A 1126 -38.56 -5.94 -23.55
CA ALA A 1126 -37.23 -6.00 -24.19
C ALA A 1126 -36.32 -6.99 -23.45
N GLN A 1127 -35.71 -7.91 -24.20
CA GLN A 1127 -34.79 -8.90 -23.68
C GLN A 1127 -33.59 -9.03 -24.63
N ILE A 1128 -32.38 -9.08 -24.07
CA ILE A 1128 -31.17 -9.43 -24.83
C ILE A 1128 -30.83 -10.89 -24.52
N ASN A 1129 -30.79 -11.71 -25.56
CA ASN A 1129 -30.35 -13.09 -25.46
C ASN A 1129 -28.89 -13.17 -25.89
N MET A 1130 -28.02 -13.61 -24.99
CA MET A 1130 -26.63 -13.90 -25.31
C MET A 1130 -26.55 -15.22 -26.11
N PRO A 1131 -25.61 -15.32 -27.07
CA PRO A 1131 -25.45 -16.51 -27.90
C PRO A 1131 -24.95 -17.72 -27.10
N GLU A 1132 -25.21 -18.91 -27.62
CA GLU A 1132 -24.78 -20.19 -27.02
C GLU A 1132 -23.26 -20.32 -26.97
N HIS A 1133 -22.57 -19.82 -28.01
CA HIS A 1133 -21.12 -19.82 -28.11
C HIS A 1133 -20.61 -18.43 -28.50
N PHE A 1134 -19.57 -17.96 -27.83
CA PHE A 1134 -18.84 -16.76 -28.19
C PHE A 1134 -17.38 -16.86 -27.74
N ASN A 1135 -16.48 -16.25 -28.50
CA ASN A 1135 -15.06 -16.16 -28.21
C ASN A 1135 -14.76 -14.84 -27.50
N SER A 1136 -14.06 -14.89 -26.37
CA SER A 1136 -13.64 -13.70 -25.61
C SER A 1136 -12.11 -13.60 -25.52
N ASN A 1137 -11.60 -12.40 -25.31
CA ASN A 1137 -10.17 -12.14 -25.12
C ASN A 1137 -9.66 -12.49 -23.71
N ILE A 1138 -10.53 -12.98 -22.82
CA ILE A 1138 -10.21 -13.35 -21.45
C ILE A 1138 -10.65 -14.80 -21.16
N SER A 1139 -10.18 -15.39 -20.06
CA SER A 1139 -10.48 -16.79 -19.75
C SER A 1139 -11.95 -17.02 -19.37
N ASP A 1140 -12.49 -18.20 -19.68
CA ASP A 1140 -13.88 -18.58 -19.42
C ASP A 1140 -14.34 -18.43 -17.94
N ASN A 1141 -13.40 -18.50 -17.01
CA ASN A 1141 -13.66 -18.36 -15.59
C ASN A 1141 -13.43 -16.94 -15.06
N SER A 1142 -12.98 -16.01 -15.90
CA SER A 1142 -12.80 -14.60 -15.52
C SER A 1142 -14.14 -13.98 -15.18
N ALA A 1143 -14.18 -13.24 -14.08
CA ALA A 1143 -15.37 -12.48 -13.72
C ALA A 1143 -15.40 -11.17 -14.51
N VAL A 1144 -16.57 -10.88 -15.04
CA VAL A 1144 -16.90 -9.68 -15.81
C VAL A 1144 -18.11 -8.99 -15.20
N MET A 1145 -18.20 -7.69 -15.38
CA MET A 1145 -19.41 -6.93 -15.12
C MET A 1145 -20.21 -6.77 -16.41
N LEU A 1146 -21.45 -7.21 -16.38
CA LEU A 1146 -22.48 -6.82 -17.33
C LEU A 1146 -23.01 -5.45 -16.95
N ARG A 1147 -22.93 -4.52 -17.89
CA ARG A 1147 -23.54 -3.21 -17.78
C ARG A 1147 -24.56 -3.05 -18.87
N SER A 1148 -25.84 -2.99 -18.50
CA SER A 1148 -26.94 -2.75 -19.44
C SER A 1148 -27.57 -1.40 -19.15
N ILE A 1149 -27.58 -0.52 -20.16
CA ILE A 1149 -28.12 0.83 -20.01
C ILE A 1149 -29.06 1.16 -21.17
N MET A 1150 -30.28 1.54 -20.84
CA MET A 1150 -31.26 2.08 -21.77
C MET A 1150 -31.28 3.60 -21.64
N GLU A 1151 -31.01 4.30 -22.75
CA GLU A 1151 -30.95 5.76 -22.75
C GLU A 1151 -31.50 6.37 -24.06
N PRO A 1152 -32.04 7.59 -24.01
CA PRO A 1152 -32.39 8.36 -25.19
C PRO A 1152 -31.14 8.79 -25.97
N LEU A 1153 -31.09 8.52 -27.27
CA LEU A 1153 -29.97 8.86 -28.16
C LEU A 1153 -30.03 10.33 -28.59
N ALA A 1154 -28.94 11.09 -28.38
CA ALA A 1154 -28.77 12.46 -28.87
C ALA A 1154 -28.48 12.59 -30.38
N ALA A 1155 -28.73 11.56 -31.18
CA ALA A 1155 -28.28 11.51 -32.58
C ALA A 1155 -29.18 12.35 -33.49
N TYR A 1156 -28.83 13.64 -33.67
CA TYR A 1156 -29.39 14.47 -34.73
C TYR A 1156 -29.03 13.87 -36.10
N GLY A 1157 -30.04 13.49 -36.89
CA GLY A 1157 -29.90 12.65 -38.09
C GLY A 1157 -28.80 13.09 -39.06
N SER A 1158 -28.17 12.12 -39.72
CA SER A 1158 -27.05 12.31 -40.65
C SER A 1158 -27.46 12.72 -42.07
N SER A 1159 -28.75 12.79 -42.38
CA SER A 1159 -29.24 13.05 -43.74
C SER A 1159 -29.54 14.53 -43.99
N LYS A 1160 -29.05 15.05 -45.13
CA LYS A 1160 -29.45 16.35 -45.72
C LYS A 1160 -30.95 16.44 -46.08
N SER A 1161 -31.74 15.37 -45.90
CA SER A 1161 -33.18 15.36 -46.12
C SER A 1161 -33.95 15.78 -44.87
N GLN A 1162 -34.87 16.72 -45.05
CA GLN A 1162 -35.72 17.38 -44.06
C GLN A 1162 -36.66 16.46 -43.28
N SER A 1163 -36.14 15.62 -42.38
CA SER A 1163 -36.95 15.09 -41.28
C SER A 1163 -36.17 15.26 -39.99
N ALA A 1164 -36.52 16.28 -39.22
CA ALA A 1164 -36.16 16.36 -37.81
C ALA A 1164 -36.61 15.05 -37.17
N ASN A 1165 -35.69 14.27 -36.60
CA ASN A 1165 -36.03 13.06 -35.87
C ASN A 1165 -36.82 13.48 -34.63
N THR A 1166 -38.16 13.48 -34.73
CA THR A 1166 -39.08 13.54 -33.59
C THR A 1166 -39.24 12.17 -32.93
N ASN A 1167 -38.68 11.12 -33.53
CA ASN A 1167 -38.59 9.81 -32.90
C ASN A 1167 -37.38 9.80 -31.96
N VAL A 1168 -37.66 9.95 -30.66
CA VAL A 1168 -36.70 9.69 -29.58
C VAL A 1168 -36.27 8.22 -29.71
N SER A 1169 -35.14 7.96 -30.39
CA SER A 1169 -34.59 6.61 -30.45
C SER A 1169 -33.94 6.31 -29.11
N THR A 1170 -34.31 5.20 -28.49
CA THR A 1170 -33.61 4.71 -27.30
C THR A 1170 -32.50 3.78 -27.74
N SER A 1171 -31.25 4.07 -27.38
CA SER A 1171 -30.19 3.07 -27.47
C SER A 1171 -30.25 2.18 -26.25
N ILE A 1172 -30.18 0.89 -26.53
CA ILE A 1172 -29.86 -0.11 -25.54
C ILE A 1172 -28.39 -0.42 -25.73
N SER A 1173 -27.58 -0.07 -24.74
CA SER A 1173 -26.17 -0.44 -24.68
C SER A 1173 -26.00 -1.61 -23.73
N LEU A 1174 -25.27 -2.62 -24.17
CA LEU A 1174 -24.77 -3.70 -23.33
C LEU A 1174 -23.26 -3.74 -23.49
N SER A 1175 -22.54 -3.43 -22.44
CA SER A 1175 -21.09 -3.56 -22.39
C SER A 1175 -20.72 -4.63 -21.38
N VAL A 1176 -19.76 -5.48 -21.75
CA VAL A 1176 -19.13 -6.43 -20.83
C VAL A 1176 -17.78 -5.83 -20.48
N VAL A 1177 -17.53 -5.59 -19.19
CA VAL A 1177 -16.26 -5.02 -18.73
C VAL A 1177 -15.57 -5.97 -17.76
N ASP A 1178 -14.24 -5.97 -17.75
CA ASP A 1178 -13.47 -6.73 -16.78
C ASP A 1178 -13.51 -6.06 -15.39
N ARG A 1179 -12.85 -6.68 -14.40
CA ARG A 1179 -12.78 -6.13 -13.03
C ARG A 1179 -12.12 -4.75 -12.95
N ASN A 1180 -11.37 -4.34 -13.98
CA ASN A 1180 -10.69 -3.06 -14.06
C ASN A 1180 -11.51 -2.03 -14.88
N GLY A 1181 -12.71 -2.40 -15.34
CA GLY A 1181 -13.56 -1.55 -16.17
C GLY A 1181 -13.17 -1.50 -17.65
N ASN A 1182 -12.23 -2.34 -18.11
CA ASN A 1182 -11.88 -2.43 -19.52
C ASN A 1182 -12.94 -3.22 -20.28
N GLU A 1183 -13.34 -2.75 -21.46
CA GLU A 1183 -14.27 -3.50 -22.31
C GLU A 1183 -13.70 -4.85 -22.74
N VAL A 1184 -14.50 -5.90 -22.52
CA VAL A 1184 -14.23 -7.27 -22.93
C VAL A 1184 -14.87 -7.46 -24.29
N THR A 1185 -14.05 -7.70 -25.31
CA THR A 1185 -14.56 -7.96 -26.65
C THR A 1185 -15.12 -9.38 -26.71
N ILE A 1186 -16.42 -9.47 -27.00
CA ILE A 1186 -17.10 -10.74 -27.27
C ILE A 1186 -17.32 -10.84 -28.78
N LYS A 1187 -16.77 -11.90 -29.38
CA LYS A 1187 -16.99 -12.23 -30.80
C LYS A 1187 -17.90 -13.44 -30.88
N THR A 1188 -18.95 -13.33 -31.68
CA THR A 1188 -19.76 -14.48 -32.10
C THR A 1188 -19.17 -15.04 -33.38
N ASP A 1189 -19.21 -16.36 -33.54
CA ASP A 1189 -18.78 -17.03 -34.78
C ASP A 1189 -19.72 -16.75 -35.96
#